data_AF-A0A3L7ST64-F1
#
_entry.id   AF-A0A3L7ST64-F1
#
_cell.length_a   1.000
_cell.length_b   1.000
_cell.length_c   1.000
_cell.angle_alpha   90.00
_cell.angle_beta   90.00
_cell.angle_gamma   90.00
#
_symmetry.space_group_name_H-M   'P 1'
#
loop_
_entity.id
_entity.type
_entity.pdbx_description
1 polymer ?
#
loop_
_entity_poly.entity_id
_entity_poly.type
_entity_poly.pdbx_seq_one_letter_code
_entity_poly.pdbx_strand_id
1 'polypeptide(L)'
;MIQRILVCCVALGALVTTTGHAAEPAAATCPVIGNPAPATRTTVAGGMNNGDWWPDQLNLDILHQNSPAGNPLGERFEYAKAFKTLDLEAVRNDLRELMTTSQDWWPADYGHYGPFFIRMAWHSAGTYRIGDGRGGAGSGAQRFAPLNSWPDNANLDKARRLLWPIKQKYGPRISWADLMILAGNVALESMGFETFGFGGGREDVWEPQNDIFWGPESEWLGATRYSGDRRLENPLAAVQMGLIYVNPEGPDGKPDPLAAARDIRETFGRMAMNDEETVALIAGGHTFGKAHGAASADNVGPAPEAAGIEEQGLGWKNGFRTGKGADTITSGLEGAWTATPTTWSNGYFEHLFGYEWELMKSPAGAWQWTPKEKSAEGTVPDAHDDAKSHPPMMFTTDLALRMDPQYAPIAKRFHEHPEQFQKAFAKAWYKLTHRDMGPVSRLLGPHVPAPQIWQDPVPPVDHPLIDERDIAALKAKIIGTGLSVPELVSTAWASASTFRGSDKRGGANGGRIRLAPQKDWEVNQPAQLAKVLDRLAAIQKEFNASQNGGRQVSMADLIVLGGCAAVEQAASQAGQEVTVPFTPGRTDATQATTDVESFAVLEPKSDGFRNHFAREIDRPAEELLVDRAQLLTLSAPEMTVLVGGLRVLGANAGSGPLAHLGVFTDRPGVLTNDYFVNLLDMGVDWRKSPVCDHFFEGRDRKTGAVKWTASRVDLVFGSNSRLRAIAEVYASDDSRRKFIADFVAAWNKVMNLDRFDLPPAVRHGTDDMAAAGLRKP
;
A
#
# COMPACT_ATOMS: atom_id res chain seq x y z
N MET A 1 -41.91 17.35 -44.89
CA MET A 1 -41.71 18.82 -44.94
C MET A 1 -40.39 19.08 -44.21
N ILE A 2 -39.23 19.33 -44.84
CA ILE A 2 -38.84 20.24 -45.94
C ILE A 2 -38.72 21.71 -45.50
N GLN A 3 -37.49 22.23 -45.64
CA GLN A 3 -37.01 23.64 -45.63
C GLN A 3 -37.11 24.42 -44.30
N ARG A 4 -36.11 25.19 -43.81
CA ARG A 4 -34.94 25.99 -44.33
C ARG A 4 -35.21 27.50 -44.39
N ILE A 5 -34.12 28.28 -44.20
CA ILE A 5 -33.89 29.71 -44.54
C ILE A 5 -34.57 30.68 -43.54
N LEU A 6 -33.87 31.51 -42.74
CA LEU A 6 -32.75 32.46 -42.95
C LEU A 6 -33.17 33.78 -43.61
N VAL A 7 -33.15 34.89 -42.85
CA VAL A 7 -33.22 36.26 -43.37
C VAL A 7 -32.17 37.11 -42.66
N CYS A 8 -31.51 37.98 -43.43
CA CYS A 8 -30.45 38.89 -42.98
C CYS A 8 -30.69 40.28 -43.60
N CYS A 9 -30.65 41.35 -42.79
CA CYS A 9 -30.55 42.78 -43.17
C CYS A 9 -30.47 43.67 -41.89
N VAL A 10 -30.14 44.97 -41.94
CA VAL A 10 -28.88 45.61 -42.38
C VAL A 10 -28.88 47.12 -42.00
N ALA A 11 -27.71 47.65 -41.61
CA ALA A 11 -27.27 49.06 -41.65
C ALA A 11 -27.85 50.18 -40.72
N LEU A 12 -26.90 50.76 -39.96
CA LEU A 12 -26.52 52.19 -39.80
C LEU A 12 -27.32 53.23 -38.98
N GLY A 13 -26.54 54.03 -38.22
CA GLY A 13 -26.84 55.38 -37.71
C GLY A 13 -26.77 55.47 -36.17
N ALA A 14 -26.06 56.42 -35.53
CA ALA A 14 -25.13 57.47 -35.99
C ALA A 14 -24.16 57.89 -34.84
N LEU A 15 -23.17 58.74 -35.14
CA LEU A 15 -22.14 59.24 -34.20
C LEU A 15 -22.70 60.18 -33.12
N VAL A 16 -22.11 60.13 -31.91
CA VAL A 16 -21.69 61.34 -31.16
C VAL A 16 -20.33 61.09 -30.50
N THR A 17 -19.40 62.02 -30.65
CA THR A 17 -18.07 62.03 -30.03
C THR A 17 -18.01 62.99 -28.85
N THR A 18 -17.43 62.56 -27.71
CA THR A 18 -16.76 63.49 -26.78
C THR A 18 -15.50 62.84 -26.21
N THR A 19 -14.41 63.60 -26.22
CA THR A 19 -13.05 63.19 -25.85
C THR A 19 -12.81 63.18 -24.34
N GLY A 20 -12.15 62.15 -23.84
CA GLY A 20 -11.51 62.15 -22.52
C GLY A 20 -10.18 61.41 -22.59
N HIS A 21 -9.06 62.11 -22.44
CA HIS A 21 -7.76 61.47 -22.28
C HIS A 21 -7.64 60.93 -20.84
N ALA A 22 -7.68 59.62 -20.71
CA ALA A 22 -7.21 58.89 -19.53
C ALA A 22 -6.21 57.83 -20.02
N ALA A 23 -5.13 57.62 -19.29
CA ALA A 23 -4.06 56.71 -19.70
C ALA A 23 -4.59 55.27 -19.84
N GLU A 24 -4.16 54.58 -20.91
CA GLU A 24 -4.47 53.16 -21.10
C GLU A 24 -3.90 52.33 -19.93
N PRO A 25 -4.72 51.53 -19.22
CA PRO A 25 -4.18 50.46 -18.40
C PRO A 25 -3.61 49.36 -19.32
N ALA A 26 -2.54 48.72 -18.86
CA ALA A 26 -1.79 47.75 -19.65
C ALA A 26 -2.67 46.61 -20.20
N ALA A 27 -2.59 46.40 -21.52
CA ALA A 27 -2.86 45.15 -22.23
C ALA A 27 -3.95 44.22 -21.62
N ALA A 28 -5.23 44.57 -21.79
CA ALA A 28 -6.35 43.68 -21.48
C ALA A 28 -6.42 42.40 -22.36
N THR A 29 -5.53 42.28 -23.34
CA THR A 29 -5.27 41.10 -24.16
C THR A 29 -3.77 40.85 -24.22
N CYS A 30 -3.34 39.59 -24.12
CA CYS A 30 -1.93 39.25 -24.22
C CYS A 30 -1.41 39.61 -25.63
N PRO A 31 -0.32 40.40 -25.76
CA PRO A 31 0.15 40.89 -27.06
C PRO A 31 0.88 39.83 -27.89
N VAL A 32 1.12 38.63 -27.34
CA VAL A 32 1.87 37.54 -27.98
C VAL A 32 0.98 36.33 -28.31
N ILE A 33 -0.05 36.09 -27.49
CA ILE A 33 -1.00 34.99 -27.65
C ILE A 33 -2.39 35.60 -27.53
N GLY A 34 -3.27 35.35 -28.50
CA GLY A 34 -4.66 35.80 -28.42
C GLY A 34 -5.42 35.19 -27.23
N ASN A 35 -6.73 35.44 -27.14
CA ASN A 35 -7.56 34.81 -26.12
C ASN A 35 -7.32 33.28 -26.11
N PRO A 36 -7.11 32.64 -24.94
CA PRO A 36 -6.91 31.21 -24.86
C PRO A 36 -7.99 30.47 -25.62
N ALA A 37 -7.59 29.55 -26.50
CA ALA A 37 -8.56 28.70 -27.20
C ALA A 37 -9.37 27.92 -26.15
N PRO A 38 -10.71 27.85 -26.26
CA PRO A 38 -11.51 27.11 -25.30
C PRO A 38 -11.08 25.64 -25.30
N ALA A 39 -10.91 25.07 -24.11
CA ALA A 39 -10.36 23.74 -23.86
C ALA A 39 -11.31 22.60 -24.28
N THR A 40 -11.68 22.58 -25.56
CA THR A 40 -12.61 21.62 -26.19
C THR A 40 -11.93 20.33 -26.66
N ARG A 41 -10.60 20.27 -26.59
CA ARG A 41 -9.78 19.07 -26.81
C ARG A 41 -8.64 19.10 -25.81
N THR A 42 -8.61 18.12 -24.90
CA THR A 42 -7.72 18.11 -23.75
C THR A 42 -7.09 16.73 -23.58
N THR A 43 -5.83 16.70 -23.15
CA THR A 43 -5.16 15.49 -22.63
C THR A 43 -5.29 15.40 -21.10
N VAL A 44 -6.31 16.06 -20.52
CA VAL A 44 -6.52 16.14 -19.07
C VAL A 44 -7.42 15.01 -18.60
N ALA A 45 -7.30 14.61 -17.33
CA ALA A 45 -8.02 13.48 -16.75
C ALA A 45 -9.56 13.59 -16.80
N GLY A 46 -10.12 14.79 -16.94
CA GLY A 46 -11.57 15.03 -17.03
C GLY A 46 -12.22 14.75 -18.39
N GLY A 47 -11.52 14.15 -19.35
CA GLY A 47 -12.13 13.66 -20.59
C GLY A 47 -12.76 12.27 -20.40
N MET A 48 -13.93 12.04 -20.99
CA MET A 48 -14.60 10.73 -20.94
C MET A 48 -13.68 9.60 -21.45
N ASN A 49 -13.46 8.60 -20.61
CA ASN A 49 -12.67 7.41 -20.88
C ASN A 49 -13.56 6.15 -20.94
N ASN A 50 -12.97 4.97 -21.13
CA ASN A 50 -13.74 3.72 -21.26
C ASN A 50 -14.56 3.39 -20.00
N GLY A 51 -14.07 3.72 -18.80
CA GLY A 51 -14.80 3.53 -17.54
C GLY A 51 -16.05 4.39 -17.42
N ASP A 52 -16.10 5.56 -18.06
CA ASP A 52 -17.32 6.40 -18.08
C ASP A 52 -18.43 5.77 -18.96
N TRP A 53 -18.05 4.99 -19.98
CA TRP A 53 -18.99 4.26 -20.84
C TRP A 53 -19.34 2.86 -20.30
N TRP A 54 -18.40 2.23 -19.60
CA TRP A 54 -18.50 0.88 -19.04
C TRP A 54 -17.94 0.86 -17.61
N PRO A 55 -18.70 1.35 -16.61
CA PRO A 55 -18.22 1.48 -15.23
C PRO A 55 -17.84 0.14 -14.58
N ASP A 56 -18.49 -0.95 -14.99
CA ASP A 56 -18.18 -2.32 -14.55
C ASP A 56 -16.99 -2.95 -15.32
N GLN A 57 -16.21 -2.16 -16.06
CA GLN A 57 -15.05 -2.67 -16.81
C GLN A 57 -13.87 -2.93 -15.88
N LEU A 58 -13.40 -4.19 -15.87
CA LEU A 58 -12.21 -4.62 -15.13
C LEU A 58 -10.98 -3.74 -15.40
N ASN A 59 -10.51 -3.05 -14.34
CA ASN A 59 -9.34 -2.19 -14.37
C ASN A 59 -8.04 -3.01 -14.36
N LEU A 60 -7.43 -3.20 -15.52
CA LEU A 60 -6.15 -3.89 -15.68
C LEU A 60 -4.93 -2.96 -15.56
N ASP A 61 -5.13 -1.65 -15.45
CA ASP A 61 -4.01 -0.71 -15.45
C ASP A 61 -3.22 -0.76 -14.14
N ILE A 62 -3.85 -1.22 -13.05
CA ILE A 62 -3.16 -1.53 -11.78
C ILE A 62 -2.06 -2.59 -11.93
N LEU A 63 -2.13 -3.45 -12.96
CA LEU A 63 -1.12 -4.47 -13.28
C LEU A 63 0.05 -3.92 -14.12
N HIS A 64 -0.01 -2.65 -14.50
CA HIS A 64 1.01 -1.98 -15.31
C HIS A 64 1.58 -0.71 -14.65
N GLN A 65 1.15 -0.41 -13.42
CA GLN A 65 1.69 0.69 -12.63
C GLN A 65 3.11 0.45 -12.15
N ASN A 66 3.79 1.55 -11.84
CA ASN A 66 5.20 1.61 -11.48
C ASN A 66 6.10 0.93 -12.53
N SER A 67 5.67 0.96 -13.80
CA SER A 67 6.41 0.33 -14.90
C SER A 67 7.81 0.96 -15.05
N PRO A 68 8.82 0.19 -15.48
CA PRO A 68 10.17 0.76 -15.63
C PRO A 68 10.25 1.89 -16.67
N ALA A 69 9.34 1.92 -17.65
CA ALA A 69 9.21 3.01 -18.61
C ALA A 69 8.81 4.35 -17.98
N GLY A 70 8.12 4.34 -16.83
CA GLY A 70 7.79 5.52 -16.04
C GLY A 70 8.87 5.95 -15.05
N ASN A 71 9.95 5.17 -14.89
CA ASN A 71 10.99 5.42 -13.89
C ASN A 71 12.20 6.18 -14.49
N PRO A 72 12.40 7.47 -14.17
CA PRO A 72 13.50 8.27 -14.70
C PRO A 72 14.89 7.87 -14.19
N LEU A 73 14.99 6.98 -13.18
CA LEU A 73 16.27 6.42 -12.73
C LEU A 73 16.72 5.22 -13.60
N GLY A 74 15.79 4.63 -14.36
CA GLY A 74 16.03 3.52 -15.29
C GLY A 74 16.10 2.14 -14.63
N GLU A 75 15.83 1.10 -15.42
CA GLU A 75 15.72 -0.32 -15.03
C GLU A 75 16.91 -0.88 -14.22
N ARG A 76 18.11 -0.31 -14.39
CA ARG A 76 19.35 -0.80 -13.76
C ARG A 76 19.72 -0.06 -12.47
N PHE A 77 18.90 0.88 -12.02
CA PHE A 77 19.15 1.60 -10.78
C PHE A 77 18.75 0.76 -9.57
N GLU A 78 19.70 0.49 -8.68
CA GLU A 78 19.47 -0.24 -7.44
C GLU A 78 19.55 0.73 -6.24
N TYR A 79 18.40 1.16 -5.73
CA TYR A 79 18.34 2.12 -4.63
C TYR A 79 19.12 1.65 -3.39
N ALA A 80 19.05 0.36 -3.04
CA ALA A 80 19.79 -0.19 -1.91
C ALA A 80 21.32 -0.08 -2.06
N LYS A 81 21.86 -0.04 -3.29
CA LYS A 81 23.28 0.25 -3.55
C LYS A 81 23.57 1.75 -3.43
N ALA A 82 22.69 2.60 -3.96
CA ALA A 82 22.83 4.05 -3.86
C ALA A 82 22.78 4.55 -2.41
N PHE A 83 21.82 4.08 -1.60
CA PHE A 83 21.68 4.43 -0.19
C PHE A 83 22.88 4.00 0.65
N LYS A 84 23.51 2.86 0.36
CA LYS A 84 24.75 2.42 1.03
C LYS A 84 25.95 3.35 0.78
N THR A 85 25.87 4.27 -0.18
CA THR A 85 26.90 5.31 -0.42
C THR A 85 26.54 6.68 0.19
N LEU A 86 25.42 6.77 0.90
CA LEU A 86 24.95 7.99 1.55
C LEU A 86 25.68 8.20 2.89
N ASP A 87 26.23 9.40 3.10
CA ASP A 87 26.56 9.87 4.44
C ASP A 87 25.26 10.25 5.16
N LEU A 88 24.68 9.28 5.89
CA LEU A 88 23.41 9.47 6.58
C LEU A 88 23.52 10.49 7.72
N GLU A 89 24.68 10.63 8.37
CA GLU A 89 24.86 11.63 9.44
C GLU A 89 24.93 13.04 8.87
N ALA A 90 25.54 13.24 7.70
CA ALA A 90 25.45 14.52 6.99
C ALA A 90 24.00 14.90 6.66
N VAL A 91 23.16 13.94 6.21
CA VAL A 91 21.72 14.19 6.01
C VAL A 91 21.02 14.56 7.31
N ARG A 92 21.31 13.87 8.41
CA ARG A 92 20.72 14.16 9.73
C ARG A 92 21.16 15.51 10.27
N ASN A 93 22.39 15.94 10.01
CA ASN A 93 22.89 17.26 10.39
C ASN A 93 22.23 18.37 9.58
N ASP A 94 22.11 18.22 8.26
CA ASP A 94 21.35 19.16 7.42
C ASP A 94 19.87 19.25 7.85
N LEU A 95 19.27 18.12 8.24
CA LEU A 95 17.90 18.11 8.79
C LEU A 95 17.82 18.87 10.12
N ARG A 96 18.77 18.68 11.04
CA ARG A 96 18.85 19.42 12.32
C ARG A 96 18.99 20.93 12.08
N GLU A 97 19.83 21.35 11.13
CA GLU A 97 19.97 22.76 10.73
C GLU A 97 18.67 23.31 10.11
N LEU A 98 18.02 22.53 9.24
CA LEU A 98 16.74 22.92 8.64
C LEU A 98 15.64 23.10 9.70
N MET A 99 15.64 22.34 10.80
CA MET A 99 14.60 22.47 11.85
C MET A 99 14.45 23.92 12.33
N THR A 100 15.56 24.65 12.52
CA THR A 100 15.56 26.03 13.05
C THR A 100 15.82 27.10 12.00
N THR A 101 16.09 26.71 10.74
CA THR A 101 16.32 27.66 9.63
C THR A 101 14.98 28.08 9.00
N SER A 102 14.21 28.87 9.75
CA SER A 102 12.91 29.42 9.34
C SER A 102 12.98 30.13 7.98
N GLN A 103 11.95 29.92 7.16
CA GLN A 103 11.83 30.46 5.80
C GLN A 103 10.70 31.49 5.73
N ASP A 104 10.95 32.67 5.18
CA ASP A 104 9.96 33.76 5.10
C ASP A 104 8.65 33.37 4.40
N TRP A 105 8.69 32.43 3.45
CA TRP A 105 7.51 31.97 2.72
C TRP A 105 6.63 31.00 3.53
N TRP A 106 7.16 30.42 4.60
CA TRP A 106 6.41 29.59 5.55
C TRP A 106 7.09 29.59 6.93
N PRO A 107 6.94 30.65 7.75
CA PRO A 107 7.68 30.80 9.00
C PRO A 107 7.46 29.63 9.96
N ALA A 108 8.53 29.19 10.64
CA ALA A 108 8.45 28.11 11.62
C ALA A 108 7.73 28.56 12.90
N ASP A 109 6.71 27.81 13.33
CA ASP A 109 6.11 27.94 14.67
C ASP A 109 7.21 27.78 15.73
N TYR A 110 7.25 28.64 16.73
CA TYR A 110 8.23 28.59 17.83
C TYR A 110 9.71 28.58 17.36
N GLY A 111 9.97 29.04 16.13
CA GLY A 111 11.28 28.95 15.50
C GLY A 111 11.74 27.52 15.15
N HIS A 112 10.85 26.52 15.16
CA HIS A 112 11.23 25.11 14.97
C HIS A 112 10.22 24.30 14.14
N TYR A 113 10.61 23.84 12.94
CA TYR A 113 9.75 23.01 12.06
C TYR A 113 9.54 21.56 12.53
N GLY A 114 10.22 21.12 13.59
CA GLY A 114 10.15 19.74 14.08
C GLY A 114 8.73 19.14 14.16
N PRO A 115 7.75 19.80 14.83
CA PRO A 115 6.39 19.27 14.92
C PRO A 115 5.70 19.12 13.55
N PHE A 116 6.00 20.02 12.62
CA PHE A 116 5.47 19.99 11.25
C PHE A 116 6.02 18.80 10.45
N PHE A 117 7.30 18.45 10.63
CA PHE A 117 7.88 17.25 10.04
C PHE A 117 7.43 15.95 10.72
N ILE A 118 7.16 15.97 12.03
CA ILE A 118 6.50 14.84 12.73
C ILE A 118 5.13 14.59 12.11
N ARG A 119 4.28 15.62 11.95
CA ARG A 119 2.99 15.49 11.26
C ARG A 119 3.18 14.97 9.83
N MET A 120 4.11 15.51 9.07
CA MET A 120 4.36 15.03 7.70
C MET A 120 4.72 13.53 7.64
N ALA A 121 5.59 13.06 8.54
CA ALA A 121 5.97 11.65 8.64
C ALA A 121 4.82 10.76 9.15
N TRP A 122 4.07 11.23 10.16
CA TRP A 122 2.83 10.61 10.66
C TRP A 122 1.82 10.40 9.53
N HIS A 123 1.51 11.44 8.75
CA HIS A 123 0.56 11.37 7.63
C HIS A 123 1.10 10.55 6.45
N SER A 124 2.42 10.45 6.28
CA SER A 124 3.03 9.60 5.24
C SER A 124 2.84 8.12 5.57
N ALA A 125 3.17 7.72 6.79
CA ALA A 125 3.03 6.35 7.25
C ALA A 125 1.58 5.97 7.61
N GLY A 126 0.77 6.96 8.01
CA GLY A 126 -0.56 6.82 8.61
C GLY A 126 -1.66 6.37 7.67
N THR A 127 -1.42 6.14 6.38
CA THR A 127 -2.48 5.68 5.45
C THR A 127 -2.56 4.15 5.29
N TYR A 128 -1.64 3.40 5.91
CA TYR A 128 -1.50 1.96 5.79
C TYR A 128 -2.68 1.16 6.38
N ARG A 129 -3.15 0.12 5.68
CA ARG A 129 -4.21 -0.78 6.16
C ARG A 129 -3.78 -2.24 6.21
N ILE A 130 -4.16 -2.97 7.26
CA ILE A 130 -3.81 -4.40 7.40
C ILE A 130 -4.47 -5.31 6.36
N GLY A 131 -5.65 -4.94 5.84
CA GLY A 131 -6.46 -5.79 4.96
C GLY A 131 -5.79 -6.11 3.62
N ASP A 132 -5.17 -5.13 2.99
CA ASP A 132 -4.46 -5.24 1.71
C ASP A 132 -2.97 -4.85 1.79
N GLY A 133 -2.52 -4.32 2.93
CA GLY A 133 -1.16 -3.80 3.12
C GLY A 133 -0.90 -2.48 2.39
N ARG A 134 -1.92 -1.90 1.74
CA ARG A 134 -1.80 -0.68 0.91
C ARG A 134 -1.80 0.57 1.77
N GLY A 135 -1.38 1.69 1.16
CA GLY A 135 -1.04 2.92 1.87
C GLY A 135 0.35 2.84 2.51
N GLY A 136 0.62 3.72 3.46
CA GLY A 136 1.91 3.81 4.14
C GLY A 136 2.94 4.70 3.43
N ALA A 137 4.15 4.73 3.98
CA ALA A 137 5.25 5.59 3.57
C ALA A 137 6.19 4.94 2.53
N GLY A 138 6.09 3.62 2.32
CA GLY A 138 7.06 2.78 1.62
C GLY A 138 7.37 3.14 0.16
N SER A 139 6.53 3.98 -0.46
CA SER A 139 6.64 4.48 -1.85
C SER A 139 6.82 6.00 -1.95
N GLY A 140 6.64 6.74 -0.85
CA GLY A 140 6.59 8.21 -0.87
C GLY A 140 5.33 8.80 -1.51
N ALA A 141 4.23 8.03 -1.59
CA ALA A 141 3.00 8.40 -2.29
C ALA A 141 2.33 9.71 -1.86
N GLN A 142 2.61 10.25 -0.65
CA GLN A 142 2.13 11.57 -0.20
C GLN A 142 2.53 12.73 -1.14
N ARG A 143 3.48 12.52 -2.06
CA ARG A 143 3.86 13.47 -3.11
C ARG A 143 2.86 13.58 -4.26
N PHE A 144 1.99 12.59 -4.45
CA PHE A 144 1.10 12.46 -5.61
C PHE A 144 -0.39 12.50 -5.21
N ALA A 145 -1.26 12.74 -6.20
CA ALA A 145 -2.69 12.58 -6.04
C ALA A 145 -3.05 11.14 -5.60
N PRO A 146 -4.16 10.94 -4.85
CA PRO A 146 -4.97 11.96 -4.21
C PRO A 146 -4.34 12.50 -2.91
N LEU A 147 -3.36 11.79 -2.34
CA LEU A 147 -2.82 12.04 -1.00
C LEU A 147 -2.20 13.44 -0.86
N ASN A 148 -1.57 13.98 -1.90
CA ASN A 148 -0.98 15.32 -1.87
C ASN A 148 -2.00 16.46 -1.69
N SER A 149 -3.31 16.17 -1.87
CA SER A 149 -4.42 17.12 -1.88
C SER A 149 -5.58 16.73 -0.95
N TRP A 150 -5.46 15.65 -0.18
CA TRP A 150 -6.40 15.31 0.89
C TRP A 150 -6.50 16.46 1.90
N PRO A 151 -7.72 16.80 2.43
CA PRO A 151 -7.89 17.85 3.42
C PRO A 151 -6.99 17.68 4.65
N ASP A 152 -6.85 16.46 5.16
CA ASP A 152 -6.01 16.17 6.33
C ASP A 152 -4.50 16.32 6.04
N ASN A 153 -4.12 16.39 4.75
CA ASN A 153 -2.75 16.70 4.32
C ASN A 153 -2.53 18.18 4.00
N ALA A 154 -3.47 19.07 4.37
CA ALA A 154 -3.35 20.51 4.20
C ALA A 154 -2.01 21.05 4.73
N ASN A 155 -1.39 21.92 3.94
CA ASN A 155 -0.07 22.51 4.13
C ASN A 155 1.13 21.52 4.15
N LEU A 156 0.95 20.20 4.05
CA LEU A 156 2.09 19.28 3.97
C LEU A 156 2.85 19.38 2.62
N ASP A 157 2.28 20.04 1.62
CA ASP A 157 3.00 20.52 0.44
C ASP A 157 4.13 21.48 0.82
N LYS A 158 3.92 22.37 1.80
CA LYS A 158 4.95 23.27 2.36
C LYS A 158 6.02 22.46 3.10
N ALA A 159 5.62 21.48 3.94
CA ALA A 159 6.56 20.59 4.64
C ALA A 159 7.48 19.84 3.65
N ARG A 160 6.92 19.21 2.61
CA ARG A 160 7.70 18.55 1.57
C ARG A 160 8.59 19.54 0.79
N ARG A 161 8.13 20.78 0.57
CA ARG A 161 8.91 21.84 -0.10
C ARG A 161 10.12 22.28 0.73
N LEU A 162 10.03 22.35 2.06
CA LEU A 162 11.18 22.65 2.94
C LEU A 162 12.31 21.62 2.82
N LEU A 163 11.98 20.36 2.55
CA LEU A 163 12.95 19.26 2.39
C LEU A 163 13.60 19.19 1.00
N TRP A 164 13.12 19.96 0.02
CA TRP A 164 13.64 19.92 -1.35
C TRP A 164 15.16 20.20 -1.45
N PRO A 165 15.75 21.21 -0.78
CA PRO A 165 17.20 21.45 -0.85
C PRO A 165 18.03 20.26 -0.38
N ILE A 166 17.57 19.52 0.64
CA ILE A 166 18.21 18.29 1.12
C ILE A 166 18.08 17.18 0.07
N LYS A 167 16.87 16.95 -0.47
CA LYS A 167 16.67 15.98 -1.57
C LYS A 167 17.55 16.31 -2.79
N GLN A 168 17.71 17.59 -3.11
CA GLN A 168 18.54 18.08 -4.21
C GLN A 168 20.04 17.81 -3.95
N LYS A 169 20.53 18.09 -2.73
CA LYS A 169 21.93 17.88 -2.31
C LYS A 169 22.34 16.40 -2.35
N TYR A 170 21.46 15.49 -1.90
CA TYR A 170 21.78 14.05 -1.83
C TYR A 170 21.32 13.24 -3.04
N GLY A 171 20.45 13.80 -3.89
CA GLY A 171 20.06 13.21 -5.17
C GLY A 171 19.41 11.84 -5.03
N PRO A 172 19.74 10.84 -5.88
CA PRO A 172 19.13 9.51 -5.85
C PRO A 172 19.64 8.62 -4.70
N ARG A 173 20.61 9.06 -3.88
CA ARG A 173 21.11 8.28 -2.73
C ARG A 173 20.16 8.28 -1.54
N ILE A 174 19.19 9.20 -1.50
CA ILE A 174 18.05 9.16 -0.58
C ILE A 174 16.76 9.39 -1.35
N SER A 175 15.77 8.52 -1.17
CA SER A 175 14.43 8.67 -1.72
C SER A 175 13.64 9.73 -0.94
N TRP A 176 12.59 10.28 -1.54
CA TRP A 176 11.63 11.09 -0.79
C TRP A 176 10.91 10.25 0.28
N ALA A 177 10.61 8.99 -0.04
CA ALA A 177 10.02 8.04 0.89
C ALA A 177 10.84 7.90 2.19
N ASP A 178 12.16 7.72 2.10
CA ASP A 178 13.05 7.69 3.27
C ASP A 178 13.24 9.08 3.89
N LEU A 179 13.43 10.13 3.08
CA LEU A 179 13.67 11.49 3.58
C LEU A 179 12.50 12.04 4.42
N MET A 180 11.25 11.77 4.01
CA MET A 180 10.08 12.22 4.77
C MET A 180 10.01 11.58 6.16
N ILE A 181 10.33 10.29 6.28
CA ILE A 181 10.37 9.60 7.57
C ILE A 181 11.59 10.02 8.40
N LEU A 182 12.77 10.13 7.78
CA LEU A 182 13.98 10.57 8.46
C LEU A 182 13.82 11.99 9.04
N ALA A 183 13.14 12.89 8.34
CA ALA A 183 12.82 14.23 8.86
C ALA A 183 11.97 14.17 10.14
N GLY A 184 10.97 13.29 10.22
CA GLY A 184 10.18 13.07 11.44
C GLY A 184 11.00 12.47 12.60
N ASN A 185 11.86 11.49 12.32
CA ASN A 185 12.78 10.93 13.32
C ASN A 185 13.77 11.99 13.86
N VAL A 186 14.41 12.75 12.97
CA VAL A 186 15.38 13.80 13.36
C VAL A 186 14.68 14.94 14.10
N ALA A 187 13.44 15.28 13.72
CA ALA A 187 12.63 16.25 14.44
C ALA A 187 12.40 15.83 15.90
N LEU A 188 11.95 14.60 16.15
CA LEU A 188 11.80 14.05 17.49
C LEU A 188 13.10 14.16 18.32
N GLU A 189 14.22 13.73 17.74
CA GLU A 189 15.53 13.77 18.38
C GLU A 189 16.01 15.19 18.69
N SER A 190 15.84 16.13 17.75
CA SER A 190 16.22 17.54 17.94
C SER A 190 15.45 18.21 19.07
N MET A 191 14.24 17.72 19.37
CA MET A 191 13.38 18.18 20.45
C MET A 191 13.51 17.35 21.73
N GLY A 192 14.53 16.49 21.84
CA GLY A 192 14.87 15.75 23.06
C GLY A 192 14.22 14.38 23.24
N PHE A 193 13.60 13.81 22.19
CA PHE A 193 13.05 12.44 22.24
C PHE A 193 14.01 11.40 21.64
N GLU A 194 14.33 10.36 22.41
CA GLU A 194 15.15 9.23 21.92
C GLU A 194 14.29 8.27 21.09
N THR A 195 14.48 8.26 19.76
CA THR A 195 13.78 7.32 18.87
C THR A 195 14.34 5.90 19.01
N PHE A 196 13.50 4.88 18.78
CA PHE A 196 13.95 3.47 18.87
C PHE A 196 14.94 3.08 17.75
N GLY A 197 14.99 3.83 16.65
CA GLY A 197 15.91 3.65 15.52
C GLY A 197 15.30 4.08 14.18
N PHE A 198 16.06 3.85 13.10
CA PHE A 198 15.67 4.18 11.73
C PHE A 198 16.30 3.22 10.71
N GLY A 199 15.51 2.76 9.75
CA GLY A 199 15.96 2.07 8.55
C GLY A 199 15.51 2.77 7.26
N GLY A 200 16.45 3.05 6.37
CA GLY A 200 16.17 3.39 4.98
C GLY A 200 15.91 2.14 4.12
N GLY A 201 15.64 2.33 2.83
CA GLY A 201 15.31 1.26 1.88
C GLY A 201 13.92 1.36 1.24
N ARG A 202 13.22 2.50 1.40
CA ARG A 202 11.97 2.80 0.69
C ARG A 202 12.30 3.34 -0.70
N GLU A 203 11.75 2.75 -1.74
CA GLU A 203 12.01 3.15 -3.13
C GLU A 203 10.95 4.13 -3.60
N ASP A 204 11.34 5.23 -4.27
CA ASP A 204 10.39 6.22 -4.78
C ASP A 204 9.58 5.67 -5.95
N VAL A 205 8.26 5.88 -5.92
CA VAL A 205 7.41 5.77 -7.11
C VAL A 205 7.31 7.10 -7.87
N TRP A 206 6.84 7.00 -9.12
CA TRP A 206 6.81 8.08 -10.11
C TRP A 206 5.40 8.43 -10.60
N GLU A 207 4.38 7.73 -10.10
CA GLU A 207 2.96 7.94 -10.43
C GLU A 207 2.06 7.70 -9.20
N PRO A 208 0.81 8.23 -9.19
CA PRO A 208 -0.23 7.87 -8.23
C PRO A 208 -0.42 6.36 -8.09
N GLN A 209 -0.69 5.88 -6.88
CA GLN A 209 -1.01 4.48 -6.64
C GLN A 209 -2.53 4.30 -6.82
N ASN A 210 -2.94 3.77 -7.97
CA ASN A 210 -4.34 3.64 -8.40
C ASN A 210 -4.95 2.26 -8.06
N ASP A 211 -4.17 1.40 -7.42
CA ASP A 211 -4.57 0.11 -6.86
C ASP A 211 -5.27 0.22 -5.49
N ILE A 212 -5.34 1.42 -4.91
CA ILE A 212 -5.84 1.65 -3.55
C ILE A 212 -7.31 2.11 -3.55
N PHE A 213 -8.21 1.27 -3.01
CA PHE A 213 -9.59 1.66 -2.72
C PHE A 213 -9.67 2.52 -1.44
N TRP A 214 -9.70 3.84 -1.61
CA TRP A 214 -9.78 4.81 -0.51
C TRP A 214 -11.20 4.99 0.09
N GLY A 215 -12.23 4.52 -0.62
CA GLY A 215 -13.64 4.59 -0.24
C GLY A 215 -14.56 4.91 -1.43
N PRO A 216 -15.87 4.72 -1.30
CA PRO A 216 -16.86 4.94 -2.36
C PRO A 216 -17.29 6.40 -2.54
N GLU A 217 -16.81 7.33 -1.70
CA GLU A 217 -17.26 8.73 -1.70
C GLU A 217 -16.84 9.50 -2.96
N SER A 218 -17.77 10.33 -3.48
CA SER A 218 -17.51 11.32 -4.52
C SER A 218 -17.07 12.69 -3.98
N GLU A 219 -17.04 12.88 -2.66
CA GLU A 219 -16.77 14.16 -1.99
C GLU A 219 -15.77 13.99 -0.84
N TRP A 220 -14.91 15.00 -0.65
CA TRP A 220 -14.00 15.06 0.50
C TRP A 220 -14.79 15.15 1.81
N LEU A 221 -14.28 14.50 2.85
CA LEU A 221 -14.91 14.35 4.16
C LEU A 221 -16.29 13.65 4.12
N GLY A 222 -16.68 13.03 3.01
CA GLY A 222 -17.82 12.13 2.95
C GLY A 222 -17.63 10.88 3.82
N ALA A 223 -18.75 10.24 4.22
CA ALA A 223 -18.79 9.11 5.14
C ALA A 223 -19.74 7.97 4.67
N THR A 224 -19.90 7.77 3.35
CA THR A 224 -20.80 6.73 2.78
C THR A 224 -20.19 5.33 2.83
N ARG A 225 -19.43 5.05 3.89
CA ARG A 225 -18.57 3.87 4.12
C ARG A 225 -18.96 3.04 5.33
N TYR A 226 -20.15 3.29 5.87
CA TYR A 226 -20.66 2.65 7.08
C TYR A 226 -21.90 1.82 6.79
N SER A 227 -22.00 0.66 7.43
CA SER A 227 -23.19 -0.21 7.41
C SER A 227 -23.69 -0.49 8.83
N GLY A 228 -25.01 -0.62 8.98
CA GLY A 228 -25.64 -0.91 10.28
C GLY A 228 -25.25 0.09 11.40
N ASP A 229 -24.94 -0.43 12.58
CA ASP A 229 -24.39 0.34 13.70
C ASP A 229 -22.91 0.69 13.47
N ARG A 230 -22.64 1.73 12.67
CA ARG A 230 -21.30 2.27 12.35
C ARG A 230 -20.23 1.20 12.09
N ARG A 231 -20.55 0.14 11.35
CA ARG A 231 -19.56 -0.84 10.89
C ARG A 231 -18.86 -0.28 9.65
N LEU A 232 -17.61 0.14 9.83
CA LEU A 232 -16.76 0.63 8.74
C LEU A 232 -16.55 -0.48 7.70
N GLU A 233 -16.72 -0.16 6.42
CA GLU A 233 -16.51 -1.06 5.30
C GLU A 233 -15.06 -1.59 5.25
N ASN A 234 -14.86 -2.87 4.95
CA ASN A 234 -13.52 -3.43 4.78
C ASN A 234 -13.04 -3.18 3.34
N PRO A 235 -11.75 -2.85 3.10
CA PRO A 235 -10.63 -2.80 4.06
C PRO A 235 -10.32 -1.37 4.56
N LEU A 236 -11.30 -0.46 4.60
CA LEU A 236 -11.07 0.95 4.97
C LEU A 236 -10.61 1.10 6.41
N ALA A 237 -9.71 2.05 6.69
CA ALA A 237 -9.18 2.34 8.03
C ALA A 237 -9.24 3.83 8.40
N ALA A 238 -10.10 4.60 7.74
CA ALA A 238 -10.38 6.01 8.07
C ALA A 238 -11.89 6.25 8.09
N VAL A 239 -12.37 7.13 8.98
CA VAL A 239 -13.81 7.40 9.19
C VAL A 239 -14.47 8.21 8.07
N GLN A 240 -13.67 8.98 7.32
CA GLN A 240 -14.14 9.87 6.25
C GLN A 240 -13.13 9.87 5.09
N MET A 241 -13.59 10.18 3.89
CA MET A 241 -12.72 10.33 2.72
C MET A 241 -11.78 11.52 2.88
N GLY A 242 -10.48 11.32 2.69
CA GLY A 242 -9.49 12.39 2.80
C GLY A 242 -8.97 12.67 4.23
N LEU A 243 -9.37 11.86 5.22
CA LEU A 243 -8.74 11.81 6.54
C LEU A 243 -7.75 10.65 6.65
N ILE A 244 -6.73 10.78 7.51
CA ILE A 244 -5.78 9.70 7.80
C ILE A 244 -6.43 8.63 8.70
N TYR A 245 -7.06 9.05 9.81
CA TYR A 245 -7.72 8.13 10.78
C TYR A 245 -9.14 8.58 11.11
N VAL A 246 -9.28 9.54 12.01
CA VAL A 246 -10.54 9.98 12.63
C VAL A 246 -10.74 11.48 12.47
N ASN A 247 -11.97 11.94 12.63
CA ASN A 247 -12.27 13.37 12.69
C ASN A 247 -11.85 13.95 14.05
N PRO A 248 -10.99 14.99 14.11
CA PRO A 248 -10.50 15.55 15.37
C PRO A 248 -11.58 16.30 16.17
N GLU A 249 -12.64 16.80 15.52
CA GLU A 249 -13.82 17.36 16.20
C GLU A 249 -14.70 16.26 16.83
N GLY A 250 -14.52 15.00 16.41
CA GLY A 250 -15.32 13.83 16.79
C GLY A 250 -16.26 13.35 15.68
N PRO A 251 -16.94 12.19 15.85
CA PRO A 251 -17.69 11.52 14.78
C PRO A 251 -18.73 12.42 14.11
N ASP A 252 -18.68 12.50 12.78
CA ASP A 252 -19.53 13.37 11.97
C ASP A 252 -19.48 14.87 12.37
N GLY A 253 -18.35 15.34 12.94
CA GLY A 253 -18.18 16.70 13.44
C GLY A 253 -18.86 16.96 14.80
N LYS A 254 -19.20 15.91 15.56
CA LYS A 254 -19.84 16.01 16.88
C LYS A 254 -18.82 15.80 18.00
N PRO A 255 -18.70 16.74 18.97
CA PRO A 255 -17.72 16.66 20.05
C PRO A 255 -18.14 15.68 21.16
N ASP A 256 -18.16 14.38 20.82
CA ASP A 256 -18.36 13.25 21.73
C ASP A 256 -17.05 12.45 21.85
N PRO A 257 -16.30 12.59 22.98
CA PRO A 257 -15.05 11.87 23.20
C PRO A 257 -15.19 10.34 23.28
N LEU A 258 -16.34 9.82 23.74
CA LEU A 258 -16.55 8.37 23.85
C LEU A 258 -16.87 7.75 22.50
N ALA A 259 -17.66 8.45 21.68
CA ALA A 259 -17.88 8.05 20.29
C ALA A 259 -16.57 8.16 19.47
N ALA A 260 -15.76 9.21 19.71
CA ALA A 260 -14.44 9.33 19.11
C ALA A 260 -13.51 8.17 19.49
N ALA A 261 -13.51 7.71 20.75
CA ALA A 261 -12.72 6.57 21.19
C ALA A 261 -13.03 5.26 20.44
N ARG A 262 -14.31 5.00 20.13
CA ARG A 262 -14.73 3.86 19.31
C ARG A 262 -14.12 3.92 17.91
N ASP A 263 -14.21 5.08 17.26
CA ASP A 263 -13.68 5.29 15.91
C ASP A 263 -12.14 5.29 15.88
N ILE A 264 -11.47 5.80 16.93
CA ILE A 264 -10.01 5.70 17.13
C ILE A 264 -9.59 4.23 17.19
N ARG A 265 -10.24 3.42 18.03
CA ARG A 265 -9.92 2.00 18.21
C ARG A 265 -10.06 1.18 16.93
N GLU A 266 -11.17 1.37 16.22
CA GLU A 266 -11.43 0.67 14.95
C GLU A 266 -10.38 1.04 13.88
N THR A 267 -10.09 2.34 13.71
CA THR A 267 -9.15 2.81 12.68
C THR A 267 -7.71 2.42 13.01
N PHE A 268 -7.22 2.67 14.23
CA PHE A 268 -5.87 2.28 14.64
C PHE A 268 -5.68 0.75 14.62
N GLY A 269 -6.67 -0.03 15.05
CA GLY A 269 -6.66 -1.48 14.96
C GLY A 269 -6.49 -1.97 13.52
N ARG A 270 -7.25 -1.40 12.57
CA ARG A 270 -7.11 -1.67 11.13
C ARG A 270 -5.79 -1.17 10.51
N MET A 271 -5.00 -0.42 11.26
CA MET A 271 -3.64 -0.01 10.91
C MET A 271 -2.55 -0.74 11.73
N ALA A 272 -2.90 -1.88 12.36
CA ALA A 272 -2.01 -2.69 13.20
C ALA A 272 -1.49 -1.99 14.46
N MET A 273 -2.26 -1.07 15.06
CA MET A 273 -1.93 -0.47 16.36
C MET A 273 -2.92 -0.94 17.42
N ASN A 274 -2.42 -1.46 18.54
CA ASN A 274 -3.24 -1.80 19.70
C ASN A 274 -3.51 -0.56 20.58
N ASP A 275 -4.28 -0.73 21.66
CA ASP A 275 -4.67 0.40 22.53
C ASP A 275 -3.46 1.09 23.21
N GLU A 276 -2.40 0.36 23.59
CA GLU A 276 -1.19 0.94 24.18
C GLU A 276 -0.38 1.74 23.16
N GLU A 277 -0.21 1.19 21.95
CA GLU A 277 0.46 1.85 20.82
C GLU A 277 -0.32 3.09 20.36
N THR A 278 -1.65 3.02 20.38
CA THR A 278 -2.57 4.11 20.00
C THR A 278 -2.46 5.30 20.95
N VAL A 279 -2.59 5.06 22.27
CA VAL A 279 -2.42 6.12 23.28
C VAL A 279 -1.01 6.70 23.23
N ALA A 280 0.02 5.86 23.05
CA ALA A 280 1.40 6.32 22.95
C ALA A 280 1.66 7.17 21.71
N LEU A 281 1.08 6.83 20.55
CA LEU A 281 1.22 7.60 19.31
C LEU A 281 0.51 8.94 19.35
N ILE A 282 -0.74 8.99 19.82
CA ILE A 282 -1.53 10.22 19.88
C ILE A 282 -0.90 11.19 20.89
N ALA A 283 -0.69 10.75 22.13
CA ALA A 283 -0.07 11.59 23.16
C ALA A 283 1.38 11.97 22.79
N GLY A 284 2.15 11.04 22.23
CA GLY A 284 3.54 11.27 21.85
C GLY A 284 3.71 12.27 20.70
N GLY A 285 2.78 12.24 19.73
CA GLY A 285 2.69 13.24 18.67
C GLY A 285 2.23 14.61 19.20
N HIS A 286 1.14 14.63 19.97
CA HIS A 286 0.52 15.85 20.51
C HIS A 286 1.30 16.48 21.70
N THR A 287 2.36 15.85 22.20
CA THR A 287 3.38 16.55 23.02
C THR A 287 4.00 17.74 22.25
N PHE A 288 4.01 17.70 20.92
CA PHE A 288 4.69 18.67 20.05
C PHE A 288 3.74 19.53 19.22
N GLY A 289 4.13 20.79 19.01
CA GLY A 289 3.50 21.70 18.05
C GLY A 289 2.11 22.20 18.45
N LYS A 290 1.35 22.60 17.43
CA LYS A 290 0.04 23.24 17.55
C LYS A 290 -0.86 22.89 16.36
N ALA A 291 -2.15 23.15 16.51
CA ALA A 291 -3.10 23.21 15.41
C ALA A 291 -3.14 24.62 14.77
N HIS A 292 -3.69 24.74 13.56
CA HIS A 292 -3.84 26.03 12.85
C HIS A 292 -5.25 26.22 12.30
N GLY A 293 -5.89 27.31 12.73
CA GLY A 293 -7.27 27.67 12.50
C GLY A 293 -7.52 29.16 12.80
N ALA A 294 -6.61 30.03 12.36
CA ALA A 294 -6.63 31.47 12.67
C ALA A 294 -7.88 32.22 12.13
N ALA A 295 -8.55 31.70 11.11
CA ALA A 295 -9.81 32.20 10.56
C ALA A 295 -10.55 31.12 9.74
N SER A 296 -11.74 31.45 9.23
CA SER A 296 -12.56 30.54 8.40
C SER A 296 -11.79 29.97 7.20
N ALA A 297 -12.09 28.71 6.87
CA ALA A 297 -11.60 28.00 5.69
C ALA A 297 -11.98 28.70 4.36
N ASP A 298 -12.95 29.63 4.34
CA ASP A 298 -13.29 30.46 3.18
C ASP A 298 -12.10 31.29 2.66
N ASN A 299 -11.08 31.52 3.51
CA ASN A 299 -9.85 32.22 3.13
C ASN A 299 -8.83 31.31 2.43
N VAL A 300 -9.06 30.00 2.38
CA VAL A 300 -8.10 28.99 1.89
C VAL A 300 -8.45 28.60 0.45
N GLY A 301 -7.52 28.85 -0.46
CA GLY A 301 -7.65 28.49 -1.87
C GLY A 301 -7.56 26.97 -2.14
N PRO A 302 -7.67 26.56 -3.42
CA PRO A 302 -7.71 25.16 -3.82
C PRO A 302 -6.50 24.33 -3.34
N ALA A 303 -6.73 23.03 -3.10
CA ALA A 303 -5.68 22.05 -2.85
C ALA A 303 -4.72 21.88 -4.06
N PRO A 304 -3.50 21.33 -3.91
CA PRO A 304 -2.46 21.34 -4.95
C PRO A 304 -2.90 20.87 -6.35
N GLU A 305 -3.68 19.79 -6.48
CA GLU A 305 -4.15 19.29 -7.80
C GLU A 305 -5.21 20.18 -8.47
N ALA A 306 -5.75 21.16 -7.74
CA ALA A 306 -6.73 22.14 -8.22
C ALA A 306 -6.22 23.59 -8.16
N ALA A 307 -4.96 23.80 -7.80
CA ALA A 307 -4.33 25.11 -7.69
C ALA A 307 -3.92 25.66 -9.07
N GLY A 308 -3.70 26.98 -9.14
CA GLY A 308 -3.14 27.63 -10.33
C GLY A 308 -1.72 27.13 -10.62
N ILE A 309 -1.33 27.10 -11.90
CA ILE A 309 0.00 26.64 -12.32
C ILE A 309 1.13 27.45 -11.67
N GLU A 310 0.88 28.72 -11.38
CA GLU A 310 1.77 29.65 -10.69
C GLU A 310 2.11 29.24 -9.24
N GLU A 311 1.29 28.40 -8.59
CA GLU A 311 1.60 27.83 -7.27
C GLU A 311 2.66 26.70 -7.35
N GLN A 312 3.01 26.24 -8.55
CA GLN A 312 4.11 25.31 -8.82
C GLN A 312 4.05 24.06 -7.92
N GLY A 313 2.87 23.42 -7.86
CA GLY A 313 2.60 22.22 -7.07
C GLY A 313 2.46 22.45 -5.56
N LEU A 314 2.25 23.70 -5.13
CA LEU A 314 1.68 24.04 -3.83
C LEU A 314 0.17 24.26 -3.94
N GLY A 315 -0.53 24.29 -2.81
CA GLY A 315 -1.96 24.60 -2.72
C GLY A 315 -2.34 25.24 -1.39
N TRP A 316 -3.63 25.30 -1.10
CA TRP A 316 -4.19 25.89 0.13
C TRP A 316 -3.71 27.32 0.38
N LYS A 317 -3.58 28.11 -0.69
CA LYS A 317 -3.13 29.50 -0.62
C LYS A 317 -4.08 30.31 0.25
N ASN A 318 -3.58 30.80 1.38
CA ASN A 318 -4.38 31.47 2.40
C ASN A 318 -4.41 32.99 2.15
N GLY A 319 -5.60 33.55 1.95
CA GLY A 319 -5.85 34.98 1.77
C GLY A 319 -6.09 35.75 3.07
N PHE A 320 -6.11 35.09 4.24
CA PHE A 320 -6.30 35.75 5.52
C PHE A 320 -5.03 36.50 5.92
N ARG A 321 -5.07 37.84 5.86
CA ARG A 321 -3.98 38.76 6.26
C ARG A 321 -2.65 38.41 5.58
N THR A 322 -1.67 37.85 6.30
CA THR A 322 -0.37 37.45 5.74
C THR A 322 -0.36 36.03 5.14
N GLY A 323 -1.39 35.23 5.44
CA GLY A 323 -1.58 33.86 4.97
C GLY A 323 -0.69 32.80 5.64
N LYS A 324 0.20 33.19 6.55
CA LYS A 324 1.28 32.35 7.10
C LYS A 324 1.64 32.76 8.53
N GLY A 325 2.45 31.95 9.22
CA GLY A 325 2.80 32.19 10.61
C GLY A 325 1.55 32.31 11.50
N ALA A 326 1.39 33.42 12.22
CA ALA A 326 0.25 33.65 13.12
C ALA A 326 -1.13 33.67 12.41
N ASP A 327 -1.16 33.87 11.09
CA ASP A 327 -2.40 33.87 10.29
C ASP A 327 -2.67 32.51 9.60
N THR A 328 -1.93 31.45 9.95
CA THR A 328 -2.02 30.13 9.30
C THR A 328 -3.36 29.42 9.54
N ILE A 329 -3.87 28.74 8.52
CA ILE A 329 -5.07 27.89 8.57
C ILE A 329 -4.70 26.54 7.97
N THR A 330 -4.96 25.45 8.70
CA THR A 330 -4.70 24.07 8.27
C THR A 330 -5.93 23.19 8.52
N SER A 331 -6.27 22.91 9.78
CA SER A 331 -7.38 22.05 10.17
C SER A 331 -8.62 22.83 10.64
N GLY A 332 -8.47 24.12 10.93
CA GLY A 332 -9.50 24.94 11.57
C GLY A 332 -9.50 24.85 13.10
N LEU A 333 -8.76 23.91 13.70
CA LEU A 333 -8.50 23.86 15.14
C LEU A 333 -7.31 24.78 15.46
N GLU A 334 -7.28 25.44 16.62
CA GLU A 334 -6.27 26.46 16.94
C GLU A 334 -5.74 26.36 18.37
N GLY A 335 -4.43 26.55 18.54
CA GLY A 335 -3.71 26.44 19.82
C GLY A 335 -2.81 25.20 19.93
N ALA A 336 -2.03 25.13 21.01
CA ALA A 336 -1.09 24.04 21.30
C ALA A 336 -1.50 23.24 22.53
N TRP A 337 -1.03 21.99 22.62
CA TRP A 337 -1.32 21.11 23.74
C TRP A 337 -0.45 21.36 24.96
N THR A 338 0.81 21.78 24.78
CA THR A 338 1.84 21.83 25.84
C THR A 338 2.46 23.21 26.01
N ALA A 339 3.01 23.49 27.20
CA ALA A 339 3.73 24.74 27.47
C ALA A 339 5.10 24.82 26.77
N THR A 340 5.64 23.70 26.29
CA THR A 340 6.90 23.62 25.52
C THR A 340 6.72 22.84 24.21
N PRO A 341 6.04 23.41 23.20
CA PRO A 341 5.67 22.69 21.97
C PRO A 341 6.83 22.15 21.13
N THR A 342 8.06 22.55 21.42
CA THR A 342 9.29 22.13 20.73
C THR A 342 10.22 21.28 21.61
N THR A 343 9.70 20.74 22.72
CA THR A 343 10.48 19.97 23.69
C THR A 343 9.69 18.75 24.17
N TRP A 344 10.31 17.56 24.11
CA TRP A 344 9.75 16.35 24.68
C TRP A 344 9.52 16.52 26.18
N SER A 345 8.30 16.24 26.61
CA SER A 345 7.86 16.38 28.00
C SER A 345 6.67 15.46 28.26
N ASN A 346 6.25 15.39 29.52
CA ASN A 346 4.97 14.77 29.90
C ASN A 346 3.80 15.78 29.86
N GLY A 347 4.05 17.00 29.35
CA GLY A 347 3.15 18.15 29.45
C GLY A 347 1.76 17.93 28.83
N TYR A 348 1.66 17.08 27.80
CA TYR A 348 0.37 16.67 27.23
C TYR A 348 -0.52 16.00 28.29
N PHE A 349 0.03 15.05 29.06
CA PHE A 349 -0.71 14.37 30.11
C PHE A 349 -0.92 15.23 31.35
N GLU A 350 0.07 16.05 31.72
CA GLU A 350 -0.04 17.02 32.82
C GLU A 350 -1.21 17.98 32.58
N HIS A 351 -1.36 18.51 31.35
CA HIS A 351 -2.51 19.33 30.99
C HIS A 351 -3.81 18.52 30.87
N LEU A 352 -3.79 17.38 30.16
CA LEU A 352 -4.99 16.55 29.92
C LEU A 352 -5.68 16.14 31.22
N PHE A 353 -4.91 15.80 32.26
CA PHE A 353 -5.42 15.39 33.58
C PHE A 353 -5.43 16.52 34.63
N GLY A 354 -4.64 17.59 34.45
CA GLY A 354 -4.51 18.69 35.42
C GLY A 354 -5.60 19.75 35.35
N TYR A 355 -6.30 19.85 34.21
CA TYR A 355 -7.40 20.79 34.00
C TYR A 355 -8.76 20.09 33.82
N GLU A 356 -9.85 20.79 34.14
CA GLU A 356 -11.19 20.43 33.70
C GLU A 356 -11.55 21.16 32.41
N TRP A 357 -12.05 20.41 31.43
CA TRP A 357 -12.23 20.89 30.07
C TRP A 357 -13.67 21.35 29.80
N GLU A 358 -13.83 22.43 29.02
CA GLU A 358 -15.10 22.85 28.43
C GLU A 358 -15.00 23.02 26.91
N LEU A 359 -16.14 22.79 26.25
CA LEU A 359 -16.27 22.82 24.81
C LEU A 359 -16.39 24.27 24.31
N MET A 360 -15.57 24.63 23.33
CA MET A 360 -15.58 25.93 22.67
C MET A 360 -15.53 25.81 21.14
N LYS A 361 -15.64 26.95 20.45
CA LYS A 361 -15.32 27.08 19.03
C LYS A 361 -14.01 27.81 18.82
N SER A 362 -13.17 27.29 17.93
CA SER A 362 -11.94 27.94 17.45
C SER A 362 -12.24 29.24 16.69
N PRO A 363 -11.23 30.08 16.35
CA PRO A 363 -11.42 31.24 15.50
C PRO A 363 -11.94 30.91 14.08
N ALA A 364 -11.70 29.69 13.59
CA ALA A 364 -12.27 29.17 12.34
C ALA A 364 -13.66 28.53 12.50
N GLY A 365 -14.16 28.35 13.72
CA GLY A 365 -15.46 27.73 13.99
C GLY A 365 -15.44 26.19 14.15
N ALA A 366 -14.28 25.57 14.34
CA ALA A 366 -14.15 24.13 14.67
C ALA A 366 -14.38 23.88 16.18
N TRP A 367 -14.90 22.72 16.56
CA TRP A 367 -15.08 22.29 17.95
C TRP A 367 -13.74 21.88 18.57
N GLN A 368 -13.38 22.53 19.68
CA GLN A 368 -12.20 22.18 20.48
C GLN A 368 -12.49 22.40 21.97
N TRP A 369 -11.56 21.95 22.82
CA TRP A 369 -11.69 22.04 24.27
C TRP A 369 -10.65 22.99 24.86
N THR A 370 -11.07 23.80 25.83
CA THR A 370 -10.24 24.71 26.63
C THR A 370 -10.34 24.36 28.11
N PRO A 371 -9.30 24.62 28.93
CA PRO A 371 -9.42 24.58 30.38
C PRO A 371 -10.46 25.57 30.90
N LYS A 372 -11.16 25.18 31.98
CA LYS A 372 -12.06 26.06 32.75
C LYS A 372 -11.30 26.96 33.71
N GLU A 373 -10.11 26.54 34.12
CA GLU A 373 -9.31 27.20 35.14
C GLU A 373 -8.52 28.37 34.54
N LYS A 374 -8.74 29.58 35.09
CA LYS A 374 -7.97 30.78 34.69
C LYS A 374 -6.46 30.67 34.89
N SER A 375 -6.00 29.73 35.73
CA SER A 375 -4.57 29.42 35.90
C SER A 375 -3.94 28.79 34.66
N ALA A 376 -4.74 28.40 33.65
CA ALA A 376 -4.25 28.00 32.34
C ALA A 376 -3.95 29.20 31.42
N GLU A 377 -4.52 30.38 31.67
CA GLU A 377 -4.29 31.57 30.84
C GLU A 377 -2.79 31.93 30.82
N GLY A 378 -2.22 32.03 29.61
CA GLY A 378 -0.84 32.44 29.40
C GLY A 378 0.24 31.38 29.70
N THR A 379 -0.15 30.12 29.89
CA THR A 379 0.79 29.00 30.12
C THR A 379 1.49 28.50 28.85
N VAL A 380 0.91 28.75 27.68
CA VAL A 380 1.47 28.40 26.37
C VAL A 380 1.96 29.67 25.67
N PRO A 381 3.22 29.76 25.20
CA PRO A 381 3.68 30.91 24.43
C PRO A 381 2.98 30.98 23.06
N ASP A 382 2.87 32.18 22.49
CA ASP A 382 2.51 32.32 21.07
C ASP A 382 3.62 31.74 20.16
N ALA A 383 3.25 31.31 18.95
CA ALA A 383 4.19 30.70 18.01
C ALA A 383 5.11 31.72 17.30
N HIS A 384 4.74 33.01 17.29
CA HIS A 384 5.46 34.06 16.55
C HIS A 384 5.53 35.43 17.26
N ASP A 385 4.87 35.61 18.41
CA ASP A 385 4.85 36.88 19.15
C ASP A 385 5.18 36.67 20.64
N ASP A 386 6.45 36.87 21.02
CA ASP A 386 6.94 36.70 22.40
C ASP A 386 6.20 37.56 23.46
N ALA A 387 5.42 38.57 23.05
CA ALA A 387 4.59 39.37 23.94
C ALA A 387 3.18 38.77 24.18
N LYS A 388 2.85 37.64 23.56
CA LYS A 388 1.58 36.93 23.67
C LYS A 388 1.73 35.53 24.25
N SER A 389 0.66 35.07 24.89
CA SER A 389 0.52 33.72 25.40
C SER A 389 -0.96 33.34 25.47
N HIS A 390 -1.22 32.03 25.53
CA HIS A 390 -2.51 31.39 25.33
C HIS A 390 -2.75 30.35 26.43
N PRO A 391 -4.01 29.92 26.67
CA PRO A 391 -4.27 28.64 27.31
C PRO A 391 -3.90 27.46 26.37
N PRO A 392 -3.63 26.27 26.91
CA PRO A 392 -3.52 25.06 26.11
C PRO A 392 -4.89 24.65 25.58
N MET A 393 -4.90 23.77 24.57
CA MET A 393 -6.12 23.23 23.98
C MET A 393 -6.06 21.71 23.87
N MET A 394 -7.23 21.07 23.71
CA MET A 394 -7.36 19.64 23.41
C MET A 394 -8.42 19.43 22.32
N PHE A 395 -8.23 18.41 21.50
CA PHE A 395 -9.23 17.93 20.55
C PHE A 395 -10.25 17.02 21.25
N THR A 396 -11.40 16.75 20.62
CA THR A 396 -12.33 15.71 21.09
C THR A 396 -11.66 14.34 21.16
N THR A 397 -10.75 14.06 20.22
CA THR A 397 -9.94 12.84 20.16
C THR A 397 -8.89 12.73 21.27
N ASP A 398 -8.48 13.85 21.88
CA ASP A 398 -7.54 13.83 23.00
C ASP A 398 -8.26 13.51 24.31
N LEU A 399 -9.44 14.12 24.53
CA LEU A 399 -10.29 13.79 25.67
C LEU A 399 -10.79 12.34 25.62
N ALA A 400 -10.90 11.75 24.43
CA ALA A 400 -11.22 10.33 24.26
C ALA A 400 -10.24 9.43 25.04
N LEU A 401 -8.96 9.79 25.10
CA LEU A 401 -7.93 9.03 25.81
C LEU A 401 -8.08 9.12 27.34
N ARG A 402 -8.67 10.20 27.86
CA ARG A 402 -8.97 10.39 29.29
C ARG A 402 -10.31 9.77 29.70
N MET A 403 -11.27 9.66 28.77
CA MET A 403 -12.66 9.29 29.08
C MET A 403 -13.03 7.84 28.74
N ASP A 404 -12.41 7.21 27.75
CA ASP A 404 -12.69 5.82 27.38
C ASP A 404 -12.19 4.82 28.44
N PRO A 405 -12.98 3.82 28.87
CA PRO A 405 -12.61 2.90 29.94
C PRO A 405 -11.37 2.02 29.70
N GLN A 406 -10.93 1.85 28.44
CA GLN A 406 -9.74 1.06 28.10
C GLN A 406 -8.51 1.97 27.85
N TYR A 407 -8.71 3.16 27.28
CA TYR A 407 -7.63 4.15 27.11
C TYR A 407 -7.26 4.87 28.42
N ALA A 408 -8.24 5.23 29.25
CA ALA A 408 -7.99 6.02 30.45
C ALA A 408 -6.98 5.38 31.43
N PRO A 409 -7.00 4.05 31.70
CA PRO A 409 -5.95 3.40 32.51
C PRO A 409 -4.56 3.48 31.88
N ILE A 410 -4.45 3.41 30.55
CA ILE A 410 -3.17 3.48 29.81
C ILE A 410 -2.62 4.90 29.86
N ALA A 411 -3.46 5.89 29.53
CA ALA A 411 -3.13 7.32 29.57
C ALA A 411 -2.75 7.76 30.99
N LYS A 412 -3.49 7.30 32.01
CA LYS A 412 -3.22 7.60 33.41
C LYS A 412 -1.91 6.96 33.89
N ARG A 413 -1.63 5.72 33.50
CA ARG A 413 -0.33 5.07 33.76
C ARG A 413 0.81 5.81 33.08
N PHE A 414 0.67 6.26 31.84
CA PHE A 414 1.71 7.03 31.14
C PHE A 414 1.94 8.41 31.77
N HIS A 415 0.89 9.08 32.25
CA HIS A 415 1.02 10.29 33.07
C HIS A 415 1.85 10.04 34.34
N GLU A 416 1.59 8.95 35.07
CA GLU A 416 2.29 8.62 36.32
C GLU A 416 3.67 7.96 36.10
N HIS A 417 3.94 7.46 34.90
CA HIS A 417 5.14 6.72 34.52
C HIS A 417 5.67 7.17 33.14
N PRO A 418 6.27 8.38 33.04
CA PRO A 418 6.74 8.93 31.77
C PRO A 418 7.84 8.08 31.10
N GLU A 419 8.56 7.25 31.86
CA GLU A 419 9.55 6.31 31.32
C GLU A 419 8.88 5.16 30.51
N GLN A 420 7.67 4.76 30.91
CA GLN A 420 6.89 3.77 30.17
C GLN A 420 6.28 4.39 28.91
N PHE A 421 5.83 5.65 29.01
CA PHE A 421 5.35 6.43 27.87
C PHE A 421 6.42 6.60 26.79
N GLN A 422 7.63 7.07 27.16
CA GLN A 422 8.75 7.23 26.24
C GLN A 422 9.07 5.91 25.51
N LYS A 423 9.15 4.79 26.25
CA LYS A 423 9.43 3.46 25.69
C LYS A 423 8.33 2.96 24.75
N ALA A 424 7.06 3.21 25.10
CA ALA A 424 5.92 2.82 24.27
C ALA A 424 5.88 3.64 22.98
N PHE A 425 6.01 4.97 23.08
CA PHE A 425 6.00 5.86 21.92
C PHE A 425 7.18 5.59 20.98
N ALA A 426 8.39 5.35 21.51
CA ALA A 426 9.57 5.07 20.67
C ALA A 426 9.38 3.82 19.81
N LYS A 427 8.78 2.76 20.38
CA LYS A 427 8.46 1.53 19.66
C LYS A 427 7.29 1.70 18.69
N ALA A 428 6.22 2.37 19.10
CA ALA A 428 5.04 2.57 18.27
C ALA A 428 5.35 3.50 17.07
N TRP A 429 6.18 4.53 17.26
CA TRP A 429 6.70 5.38 16.18
C TRP A 429 7.56 4.60 15.19
N TYR A 430 8.48 3.76 15.66
CA TYR A 430 9.29 2.91 14.79
C TYR A 430 8.43 1.91 14.01
N LYS A 431 7.47 1.25 14.66
CA LYS A 431 6.49 0.36 14.02
C LYS A 431 5.67 1.10 12.96
N LEU A 432 5.05 2.22 13.31
CA LEU A 432 4.29 3.08 12.39
C LEU A 432 5.09 3.34 11.11
N THR A 433 6.32 3.82 11.26
CA THR A 433 7.12 4.34 10.16
C THR A 433 7.78 3.25 9.30
N HIS A 434 7.79 1.99 9.75
CA HIS A 434 8.47 0.87 9.07
C HIS A 434 7.58 -0.37 8.82
N ARG A 435 6.31 -0.39 9.25
CA ARG A 435 5.37 -1.54 9.12
C ARG A 435 5.16 -2.04 7.68
N ASP A 436 5.35 -1.17 6.70
CA ASP A 436 5.20 -1.43 5.26
C ASP A 436 6.52 -1.73 4.53
N MET A 437 7.63 -1.83 5.29
CA MET A 437 8.93 -2.20 4.75
C MET A 437 9.18 -3.71 4.74
N GLY A 438 8.31 -4.51 5.34
CA GLY A 438 8.47 -5.96 5.48
C GLY A 438 9.68 -6.37 6.33
N PRO A 439 10.42 -7.42 5.95
CA PRO A 439 11.44 -7.99 6.81
C PRO A 439 12.67 -7.08 7.00
N VAL A 440 13.30 -7.22 8.16
CA VAL A 440 14.50 -6.46 8.58
C VAL A 440 15.65 -6.48 7.55
N SER A 441 15.75 -7.52 6.71
CA SER A 441 16.74 -7.62 5.64
C SER A 441 16.60 -6.54 4.55
N ARG A 442 15.45 -5.86 4.47
CA ARG A 442 15.23 -4.70 3.60
C ARG A 442 15.66 -3.37 4.21
N LEU A 443 15.89 -3.31 5.53
CA LEU A 443 16.26 -2.08 6.23
C LEU A 443 17.75 -1.76 6.06
N LEU A 444 18.06 -0.50 5.80
CA LEU A 444 19.40 -0.02 5.49
C LEU A 444 19.82 1.10 6.44
N GLY A 445 21.12 1.14 6.76
CA GLY A 445 21.76 2.18 7.56
C GLY A 445 22.24 1.69 8.93
N PRO A 446 23.04 2.50 9.65
CA PRO A 446 23.67 2.10 10.91
C PRO A 446 22.71 2.10 12.12
N HIS A 447 21.51 2.66 11.99
CA HIS A 447 20.54 2.86 13.09
C HIS A 447 19.38 1.85 13.09
N VAL A 448 19.53 0.74 12.38
CA VAL A 448 18.51 -0.32 12.29
C VAL A 448 18.50 -1.14 13.60
N PRO A 449 17.41 -1.17 14.37
CA PRO A 449 17.31 -1.96 15.59
C PRO A 449 17.27 -3.46 15.35
N ALA A 450 17.38 -4.24 16.43
CA ALA A 450 17.13 -5.67 16.39
C ALA A 450 15.70 -6.00 15.87
N PRO A 451 15.50 -7.14 15.18
CA PRO A 451 14.23 -7.43 14.51
C PRO A 451 13.05 -7.50 15.49
N GLN A 452 11.96 -6.81 15.16
CA GLN A 452 10.70 -6.85 15.93
C GLN A 452 9.74 -7.90 15.34
N ILE A 453 8.81 -8.42 16.14
CA ILE A 453 7.89 -9.51 15.71
C ILE A 453 7.03 -9.14 14.49
N TRP A 454 6.59 -7.88 14.38
CA TRP A 454 5.81 -7.37 13.26
C TRP A 454 6.61 -7.23 11.95
N GLN A 455 7.94 -7.42 11.99
CA GLN A 455 8.80 -7.53 10.80
C GLN A 455 8.88 -8.98 10.26
N ASP A 456 8.00 -9.86 10.75
CA ASP A 456 7.89 -11.27 10.40
C ASP A 456 9.25 -12.00 10.30
N PRO A 457 10.14 -11.89 11.31
CA PRO A 457 11.54 -12.30 11.20
C PRO A 457 11.70 -13.80 10.94
N VAL A 458 12.70 -14.13 10.11
CA VAL A 458 13.18 -15.49 9.84
C VAL A 458 14.61 -15.62 10.34
N PRO A 459 15.09 -16.80 10.77
CA PRO A 459 16.47 -16.96 11.21
C PRO A 459 17.45 -16.74 10.04
N PRO A 460 18.68 -16.27 10.29
CA PRO A 460 19.71 -16.20 9.27
C PRO A 460 20.15 -17.60 8.82
N VAL A 461 20.77 -17.71 7.64
CA VAL A 461 21.46 -18.93 7.21
C VAL A 461 22.76 -19.05 8.01
N ASP A 462 22.90 -20.13 8.77
CA ASP A 462 24.08 -20.46 9.60
C ASP A 462 24.85 -21.71 9.11
N HIS A 463 24.39 -22.33 8.02
CA HIS A 463 24.96 -23.55 7.45
C HIS A 463 25.34 -23.37 5.96
N PRO A 464 26.23 -24.22 5.41
CA PRO A 464 26.46 -24.27 3.97
C PRO A 464 25.16 -24.60 3.21
N LEU A 465 24.92 -23.90 2.09
CA LEU A 465 23.79 -24.16 1.21
C LEU A 465 24.00 -25.44 0.38
N ILE A 466 22.89 -25.97 -0.12
CA ILE A 466 22.86 -27.06 -1.11
C ILE A 466 23.40 -26.58 -2.47
N ASP A 467 24.12 -27.46 -3.18
CA ASP A 467 24.64 -27.18 -4.53
C ASP A 467 23.76 -27.81 -5.62
N GLU A 468 24.11 -27.60 -6.90
CA GLU A 468 23.34 -28.11 -8.05
C GLU A 468 23.12 -29.64 -8.03
N ARG A 469 24.07 -30.40 -7.47
CA ARG A 469 23.97 -31.86 -7.38
C ARG A 469 22.99 -32.27 -6.29
N ASP A 470 23.05 -31.59 -5.15
CA ASP A 470 22.08 -31.78 -4.07
C ASP A 470 20.67 -31.40 -4.54
N ILE A 471 20.52 -30.27 -5.24
CA ILE A 471 19.25 -29.81 -5.83
C ILE A 471 18.68 -30.88 -6.76
N ALA A 472 19.47 -31.41 -7.70
CA ALA A 472 19.03 -32.46 -8.61
C ALA A 472 18.64 -33.76 -7.88
N ALA A 473 19.43 -34.18 -6.88
CA ALA A 473 19.13 -35.36 -6.07
C ALA A 473 17.87 -35.20 -5.21
N LEU A 474 17.66 -34.00 -4.63
CA LEU A 474 16.47 -33.67 -3.85
C LEU A 474 15.22 -33.62 -4.72
N LYS A 475 15.26 -33.01 -5.91
CA LYS A 475 14.14 -33.06 -6.88
C LYS A 475 13.76 -34.51 -7.20
N ALA A 476 14.74 -35.36 -7.51
CA ALA A 476 14.50 -36.78 -7.80
C ALA A 476 13.88 -37.52 -6.59
N LYS A 477 14.35 -37.27 -5.36
CA LYS A 477 13.75 -37.83 -4.15
C LYS A 477 12.30 -37.37 -3.93
N ILE A 478 12.00 -36.08 -4.14
CA ILE A 478 10.64 -35.53 -3.99
C ILE A 478 9.68 -36.22 -4.96
N ILE A 479 10.02 -36.31 -6.25
CA ILE A 479 9.19 -37.03 -7.24
C ILE A 479 9.06 -38.52 -6.89
N GLY A 480 10.12 -39.13 -6.34
CA GLY A 480 10.10 -40.52 -5.84
C GLY A 480 9.18 -40.79 -4.64
N THR A 481 8.60 -39.77 -3.99
CA THR A 481 7.68 -39.97 -2.84
C THR A 481 6.29 -40.48 -3.23
N GLY A 482 5.92 -40.37 -4.51
CA GLY A 482 4.55 -40.61 -4.97
C GLY A 482 3.56 -39.48 -4.63
N LEU A 483 4.05 -38.30 -4.22
CA LEU A 483 3.27 -37.07 -4.27
C LEU A 483 2.98 -36.71 -5.74
N SER A 484 1.77 -36.24 -6.01
CA SER A 484 1.35 -35.87 -7.36
C SER A 484 1.78 -34.43 -7.72
N VAL A 485 1.83 -34.13 -9.03
CA VAL A 485 2.09 -32.77 -9.53
C VAL A 485 1.12 -31.74 -8.92
N PRO A 486 -0.22 -31.95 -8.90
CA PRO A 486 -1.16 -31.03 -8.25
C PRO A 486 -0.84 -30.75 -6.78
N GLU A 487 -0.45 -31.77 -6.00
CA GLU A 487 -0.14 -31.60 -4.57
C GLU A 487 1.10 -30.73 -4.34
N LEU A 488 2.16 -30.97 -5.10
CA LEU A 488 3.42 -30.22 -5.02
C LEU A 488 3.26 -28.77 -5.52
N VAL A 489 2.58 -28.59 -6.66
CA VAL A 489 2.28 -27.26 -7.23
C VAL A 489 1.38 -26.46 -6.30
N SER A 490 0.29 -27.05 -5.80
CA SER A 490 -0.66 -26.36 -4.90
C SER A 490 0.00 -25.98 -3.57
N THR A 491 0.88 -26.82 -3.01
CA THR A 491 1.58 -26.51 -1.75
C THR A 491 2.62 -25.40 -1.92
N ALA A 492 3.41 -25.43 -3.00
CA ALA A 492 4.37 -24.37 -3.31
C ALA A 492 3.65 -23.04 -3.61
N TRP A 493 2.58 -23.09 -4.40
CA TRP A 493 1.74 -21.93 -4.69
C TRP A 493 1.10 -21.36 -3.42
N ALA A 494 0.51 -22.20 -2.56
CA ALA A 494 -0.11 -21.75 -1.32
C ALA A 494 0.89 -21.03 -0.39
N SER A 495 2.17 -21.45 -0.38
CA SER A 495 3.20 -20.81 0.44
C SER A 495 3.62 -19.45 -0.13
N ALA A 496 4.09 -19.41 -1.39
CA ALA A 496 4.53 -18.17 -2.05
C ALA A 496 3.38 -17.17 -2.23
N SER A 497 2.22 -17.72 -2.60
CA SER A 497 0.85 -17.29 -2.36
C SER A 497 0.71 -16.05 -1.47
N THR A 498 1.03 -16.23 -0.19
CA THR A 498 0.77 -15.24 0.87
C THR A 498 1.49 -13.90 0.71
N PHE A 499 2.48 -13.79 -0.18
CA PHE A 499 3.18 -12.54 -0.44
C PHE A 499 2.24 -11.41 -0.87
N ARG A 500 2.52 -10.18 -0.43
CA ARG A 500 1.95 -8.96 -1.01
C ARG A 500 3.00 -7.84 -1.15
N GLY A 501 3.09 -7.30 -2.36
CA GLY A 501 4.06 -6.29 -2.79
C GLY A 501 3.76 -4.89 -2.24
N SER A 502 2.62 -4.68 -1.61
CA SER A 502 2.27 -3.45 -0.89
C SER A 502 3.19 -3.26 0.33
N ASP A 503 3.06 -4.09 1.36
CA ASP A 503 3.84 -4.04 2.61
C ASP A 503 5.03 -5.02 2.70
N LYS A 504 5.24 -5.82 1.65
CA LYS A 504 6.32 -6.83 1.53
C LYS A 504 6.22 -7.97 2.55
N ARG A 505 5.03 -8.24 3.10
CA ARG A 505 4.75 -9.37 4.00
C ARG A 505 4.37 -10.64 3.23
N GLY A 506 4.40 -11.78 3.93
CA GLY A 506 4.12 -13.11 3.38
C GLY A 506 5.24 -13.66 2.49
N GLY A 507 4.96 -14.77 1.81
CA GLY A 507 5.90 -15.48 0.93
C GLY A 507 6.26 -16.89 1.41
N ALA A 508 7.18 -17.54 0.70
CA ALA A 508 7.62 -18.91 0.96
C ALA A 508 8.77 -19.02 1.98
N ASN A 509 9.58 -17.98 2.14
CA ASN A 509 10.63 -17.89 3.13
C ASN A 509 10.05 -17.89 4.56
N GLY A 510 10.75 -18.51 5.49
CA GLY A 510 10.21 -18.88 6.79
C GLY A 510 9.37 -20.17 6.77
N GLY A 511 8.93 -20.66 5.59
CA GLY A 511 8.15 -21.89 5.44
C GLY A 511 6.83 -21.85 6.22
N ARG A 512 6.22 -20.66 6.36
CA ARG A 512 5.14 -20.38 7.33
C ARG A 512 3.83 -21.13 7.07
N ILE A 513 3.65 -21.71 5.89
CA ILE A 513 2.52 -22.59 5.56
C ILE A 513 2.38 -23.79 6.53
N ARG A 514 3.48 -24.21 7.18
CA ARG A 514 3.46 -25.27 8.21
C ARG A 514 3.12 -24.81 9.64
N LEU A 515 2.92 -23.51 9.84
CA LEU A 515 2.66 -22.87 11.14
C LEU A 515 1.22 -22.35 11.23
N ALA A 516 0.74 -22.08 12.44
CA ALA A 516 -0.53 -21.39 12.63
C ALA A 516 -0.38 -19.89 12.25
N PRO A 517 -1.37 -19.28 11.58
CA PRO A 517 -2.66 -19.87 11.19
C PRO A 517 -2.64 -20.61 9.85
N GLN A 518 -1.62 -20.41 9.00
CA GLN A 518 -1.62 -20.85 7.59
C GLN A 518 -1.87 -22.34 7.37
N LYS A 519 -1.38 -23.20 8.27
CA LYS A 519 -1.56 -24.66 8.19
C LYS A 519 -3.02 -25.10 8.37
N ASP A 520 -3.84 -24.25 8.99
CA ASP A 520 -5.23 -24.54 9.39
C ASP A 520 -6.26 -23.84 8.47
N TRP A 521 -5.81 -22.99 7.53
CA TRP A 521 -6.68 -22.31 6.56
C TRP A 521 -7.40 -23.28 5.61
N GLU A 522 -8.70 -23.08 5.38
CA GLU A 522 -9.53 -23.95 4.55
C GLU A 522 -9.00 -24.05 3.10
N VAL A 523 -8.60 -22.91 2.53
CA VAL A 523 -8.02 -22.81 1.17
C VAL A 523 -6.73 -23.62 0.99
N ASN A 524 -6.01 -23.89 2.08
CA ASN A 524 -4.77 -24.68 2.06
C ASN A 524 -5.02 -26.19 2.21
N GLN A 525 -6.28 -26.62 2.36
CA GLN A 525 -6.70 -28.03 2.43
C GLN A 525 -5.88 -28.83 3.49
N PRO A 526 -6.05 -28.54 4.80
CA PRO A 526 -5.10 -28.96 5.84
C PRO A 526 -4.71 -30.44 5.85
N ALA A 527 -5.62 -31.35 5.50
CA ALA A 527 -5.33 -32.79 5.40
C ALA A 527 -4.37 -33.14 4.24
N GLN A 528 -4.53 -32.50 3.07
CA GLN A 528 -3.60 -32.64 1.94
C GLN A 528 -2.26 -31.98 2.26
N LEU A 529 -2.30 -30.77 2.82
CA LEU A 529 -1.09 -30.05 3.21
C LEU A 529 -0.25 -30.85 4.22
N ALA A 530 -0.87 -31.41 5.26
CA ALA A 530 -0.18 -32.26 6.23
C ALA A 530 0.53 -33.46 5.55
N LYS A 531 -0.17 -34.18 4.65
CA LYS A 531 0.42 -35.27 3.87
C LYS A 531 1.66 -34.83 3.09
N VAL A 532 1.63 -33.65 2.45
CA VAL A 532 2.79 -33.13 1.69
C VAL A 532 3.93 -32.76 2.63
N LEU A 533 3.64 -32.02 3.70
CA LEU A 533 4.64 -31.57 4.68
C LEU A 533 5.33 -32.74 5.38
N ASP A 534 4.61 -33.80 5.76
CA ASP A 534 5.18 -35.01 6.37
C ASP A 534 6.19 -35.70 5.44
N ARG A 535 5.91 -35.76 4.13
CA ARG A 535 6.82 -36.35 3.14
C ARG A 535 8.05 -35.48 2.90
N LEU A 536 7.89 -34.17 2.82
CA LEU A 536 9.01 -33.24 2.71
C LEU A 536 9.87 -33.24 4.00
N ALA A 537 9.25 -33.38 5.18
CA ALA A 537 9.96 -33.46 6.46
C ALA A 537 10.81 -34.73 6.58
N ALA A 538 10.33 -35.85 6.06
CA ALA A 538 11.10 -37.08 5.95
C ALA A 538 12.36 -36.88 5.08
N ILE A 539 12.21 -36.24 3.90
CA ILE A 539 13.34 -35.90 3.02
C ILE A 539 14.31 -34.93 3.71
N GLN A 540 13.81 -33.89 4.37
CA GLN A 540 14.63 -32.91 5.10
C GLN A 540 15.51 -33.60 6.14
N LYS A 541 14.89 -34.45 6.97
CA LYS A 541 15.56 -35.18 8.03
C LYS A 541 16.59 -36.16 7.49
N GLU A 542 16.26 -36.90 6.44
CA GLU A 542 17.17 -37.84 5.80
C GLU A 542 18.37 -37.12 5.15
N PHE A 543 18.12 -36.04 4.41
CA PHE A 543 19.18 -35.23 3.80
C PHE A 543 20.08 -34.64 4.88
N ASN A 544 19.55 -33.86 5.82
CA ASN A 544 20.35 -33.18 6.85
C ASN A 544 21.15 -34.17 7.72
N ALA A 545 20.58 -35.35 8.05
CA ALA A 545 21.29 -36.37 8.84
C ALA A 545 22.39 -37.13 8.06
N SER A 546 22.38 -37.08 6.72
CA SER A 546 23.39 -37.72 5.87
C SER A 546 24.56 -36.80 5.49
N GLN A 547 24.49 -35.49 5.81
CA GLN A 547 25.53 -34.54 5.46
C GLN A 547 26.70 -34.53 6.45
N ASN A 548 27.86 -35.05 6.03
CA ASN A 548 29.10 -34.97 6.82
C ASN A 548 29.70 -33.55 6.87
N GLY A 549 29.27 -32.63 5.99
CA GLY A 549 29.81 -31.27 5.85
C GLY A 549 29.01 -30.17 6.55
N GLY A 550 28.03 -30.52 7.40
CA GLY A 550 27.17 -29.53 8.08
C GLY A 550 26.17 -28.79 7.18
N ARG A 551 26.19 -29.05 5.86
CA ARG A 551 25.21 -28.59 4.89
C ARG A 551 23.79 -29.05 5.28
N GLN A 552 22.80 -28.21 5.05
CA GLN A 552 21.39 -28.53 5.33
C GLN A 552 20.47 -27.95 4.26
N VAL A 553 19.23 -28.45 4.22
CA VAL A 553 18.10 -27.87 3.48
C VAL A 553 16.97 -27.53 4.44
N SER A 554 16.30 -26.40 4.20
CA SER A 554 15.13 -25.95 4.96
C SER A 554 13.84 -26.55 4.41
N MET A 555 12.78 -26.57 5.23
CA MET A 555 11.44 -26.92 4.78
C MET A 555 10.93 -25.88 3.78
N ALA A 556 11.22 -24.60 4.02
CA ALA A 556 10.91 -23.51 3.10
C ALA A 556 11.48 -23.72 1.69
N ASP A 557 12.74 -24.16 1.58
CA ASP A 557 13.34 -24.50 0.27
C ASP A 557 12.78 -25.80 -0.31
N LEU A 558 12.52 -26.85 0.49
CA LEU A 558 11.94 -28.10 -0.01
C LEU A 558 10.53 -27.93 -0.58
N ILE A 559 9.70 -27.06 0.00
CA ILE A 559 8.37 -26.72 -0.51
C ILE A 559 8.48 -26.10 -1.91
N VAL A 560 9.33 -25.08 -2.08
CA VAL A 560 9.52 -24.41 -3.37
C VAL A 560 10.18 -25.37 -4.38
N LEU A 561 11.20 -26.12 -3.96
CA LEU A 561 11.92 -27.08 -4.79
C LEU A 561 11.01 -28.21 -5.30
N GLY A 562 10.07 -28.68 -4.46
CA GLY A 562 9.07 -29.66 -4.85
C GLY A 562 8.11 -29.13 -5.91
N GLY A 563 7.67 -27.87 -5.78
CA GLY A 563 6.91 -27.18 -6.82
C GLY A 563 7.70 -27.05 -8.14
N CYS A 564 8.98 -26.66 -8.08
CA CYS A 564 9.86 -26.61 -9.26
C CYS A 564 9.99 -27.99 -9.94
N ALA A 565 10.23 -29.05 -9.17
CA ALA A 565 10.33 -30.42 -9.70
C ALA A 565 9.02 -30.88 -10.37
N ALA A 566 7.88 -30.53 -9.79
CA ALA A 566 6.57 -30.86 -10.34
C ALA A 566 6.27 -30.13 -11.66
N VAL A 567 6.67 -28.85 -11.78
CA VAL A 567 6.56 -28.08 -13.03
C VAL A 567 7.48 -28.63 -14.13
N GLU A 568 8.71 -29.03 -13.79
CA GLU A 568 9.64 -29.71 -14.73
C GLU A 568 9.06 -31.05 -15.21
N GLN A 569 8.52 -31.86 -14.29
CA GLN A 569 7.87 -33.12 -14.63
C GLN A 569 6.65 -32.91 -15.54
N ALA A 570 5.80 -31.92 -15.24
CA ALA A 570 4.62 -31.59 -16.02
C ALA A 570 4.95 -31.11 -17.45
N ALA A 571 6.05 -30.36 -17.62
CA ALA A 571 6.54 -29.91 -18.91
C ALA A 571 7.18 -31.06 -19.73
N SER A 572 7.97 -31.93 -19.08
CA SER A 572 8.52 -33.13 -19.72
C SER A 572 7.41 -34.07 -20.22
N GLN A 573 6.33 -34.24 -19.43
CA GLN A 573 5.12 -34.95 -19.85
C GLN A 573 4.36 -34.27 -21.02
N ALA A 574 4.53 -32.96 -21.21
CA ALA A 574 4.05 -32.24 -22.40
C ALA A 574 4.99 -32.38 -23.62
N GLY A 575 6.10 -33.11 -23.48
CA GLY A 575 7.12 -33.26 -24.52
C GLY A 575 8.08 -32.08 -24.63
N GLN A 576 8.27 -31.31 -23.56
CA GLN A 576 9.17 -30.15 -23.51
C GLN A 576 10.08 -30.22 -22.27
N GLU A 577 11.35 -30.56 -22.49
CA GLU A 577 12.37 -30.51 -21.45
C GLU A 577 12.69 -29.05 -21.10
N VAL A 578 12.52 -28.69 -19.82
CA VAL A 578 12.81 -27.35 -19.27
C VAL A 578 13.45 -27.49 -17.90
N THR A 579 14.26 -26.51 -17.52
CA THR A 579 14.73 -26.35 -16.14
C THR A 579 14.02 -25.16 -15.51
N VAL A 580 13.38 -25.38 -14.38
CA VAL A 580 12.80 -24.32 -13.55
C VAL A 580 13.90 -23.80 -12.64
N PRO A 581 14.28 -22.51 -12.73
CA PRO A 581 15.29 -21.92 -11.87
C PRO A 581 14.94 -22.08 -10.39
N PHE A 582 15.95 -22.33 -9.58
CA PHE A 582 15.81 -22.48 -8.13
C PHE A 582 17.06 -21.96 -7.43
N THR A 583 16.88 -21.00 -6.53
CA THR A 583 17.95 -20.47 -5.67
C THR A 583 17.68 -20.92 -4.24
N PRO A 584 18.57 -21.71 -3.59
CA PRO A 584 18.44 -22.06 -2.18
C PRO A 584 18.70 -20.86 -1.27
N GLY A 585 18.49 -21.03 0.04
CA GLY A 585 18.77 -20.04 1.08
C GLY A 585 17.54 -19.52 1.82
N ARG A 586 16.35 -20.09 1.61
CA ARG A 586 15.21 -19.84 2.53
C ARG A 586 15.50 -20.51 3.86
N THR A 587 15.00 -19.94 4.93
CA THR A 587 15.15 -20.49 6.29
C THR A 587 13.79 -20.78 6.93
N ASP A 588 13.81 -21.51 8.04
CA ASP A 588 12.60 -22.03 8.69
C ASP A 588 12.23 -21.17 9.92
N ALA A 589 11.18 -20.36 9.80
CA ALA A 589 10.63 -19.57 10.90
C ALA A 589 10.01 -20.47 11.98
N THR A 590 9.81 -19.93 13.19
CA THR A 590 9.16 -20.64 14.30
C THR A 590 7.79 -20.04 14.62
N GLN A 591 6.96 -20.76 15.37
CA GLN A 591 5.71 -20.20 15.86
C GLN A 591 5.94 -19.02 16.82
N ALA A 592 7.02 -19.04 17.60
CA ALA A 592 7.39 -17.94 18.49
C ALA A 592 7.79 -16.65 17.74
N THR A 593 8.12 -16.75 16.45
CA THR A 593 8.43 -15.63 15.54
C THR A 593 7.38 -15.47 14.44
N THR A 594 6.15 -15.95 14.68
CA THR A 594 5.02 -15.87 13.76
C THR A 594 3.75 -15.55 14.56
N ASP A 595 3.41 -14.26 14.60
CA ASP A 595 2.20 -13.79 15.29
C ASP A 595 0.93 -14.22 14.55
N VAL A 596 0.01 -14.86 15.25
CA VAL A 596 -1.17 -15.50 14.64
C VAL A 596 -2.15 -14.45 14.12
N GLU A 597 -2.36 -13.36 14.87
CA GLU A 597 -3.30 -12.30 14.51
C GLU A 597 -2.79 -11.50 13.30
N SER A 598 -1.51 -11.08 13.33
CA SER A 598 -0.86 -10.41 12.20
C SER A 598 -0.78 -11.27 10.93
N PHE A 599 -0.75 -12.61 11.02
CA PHE A 599 -0.80 -13.48 9.83
C PHE A 599 -2.22 -13.79 9.35
N ALA A 600 -3.26 -13.69 10.19
CA ALA A 600 -4.64 -13.96 9.80
C ALA A 600 -5.14 -13.02 8.67
N VAL A 601 -4.68 -11.77 8.63
CA VAL A 601 -5.03 -10.82 7.55
C VAL A 601 -4.42 -11.17 6.17
N LEU A 602 -3.54 -12.17 6.10
CA LEU A 602 -3.00 -12.70 4.84
C LEU A 602 -3.81 -13.90 4.31
N GLU A 603 -4.86 -14.34 5.00
CA GLU A 603 -5.72 -15.43 4.54
C GLU A 603 -6.53 -14.98 3.30
N PRO A 604 -6.36 -15.61 2.13
CA PRO A 604 -7.05 -15.17 0.92
C PRO A 604 -8.50 -15.64 0.93
N LYS A 605 -9.43 -14.73 1.29
CA LYS A 605 -10.89 -14.93 1.16
C LYS A 605 -11.31 -15.28 -0.28
N SER A 606 -10.51 -14.92 -1.27
CA SER A 606 -10.58 -15.50 -2.60
C SER A 606 -9.17 -15.67 -3.15
N ASP A 607 -8.96 -16.76 -3.89
CA ASP A 607 -7.73 -17.06 -4.60
C ASP A 607 -8.10 -17.54 -6.00
N GLY A 608 -8.19 -16.60 -6.95
CA GLY A 608 -8.52 -16.92 -8.34
C GLY A 608 -7.50 -17.83 -9.02
N PHE A 609 -6.25 -17.86 -8.56
CA PHE A 609 -5.22 -18.76 -9.07
C PHE A 609 -5.50 -20.22 -8.67
N ARG A 610 -6.10 -20.45 -7.49
CA ARG A 610 -6.62 -21.76 -7.04
C ARG A 610 -8.14 -21.92 -7.19
N ASN A 611 -8.82 -21.02 -7.91
CA ASN A 611 -10.27 -21.01 -8.13
C ASN A 611 -11.11 -21.08 -6.83
N HIS A 612 -10.61 -20.46 -5.75
CA HIS A 612 -11.24 -20.44 -4.42
C HIS A 612 -12.01 -19.15 -4.16
N PHE A 613 -13.19 -19.28 -3.54
CA PHE A 613 -14.06 -18.18 -3.17
C PHE A 613 -14.69 -18.45 -1.80
N ALA A 614 -14.65 -17.46 -0.90
CA ALA A 614 -15.47 -17.44 0.29
C ALA A 614 -16.96 -17.40 -0.08
N ARG A 615 -17.82 -17.75 0.89
CA ARG A 615 -19.29 -17.72 0.72
C ARG A 615 -19.84 -16.33 0.42
N GLU A 616 -19.14 -15.30 0.89
CA GLU A 616 -19.46 -13.90 0.67
C GLU A 616 -18.22 -13.22 0.07
N ILE A 617 -18.41 -12.59 -1.09
CA ILE A 617 -17.43 -11.73 -1.75
C ILE A 617 -18.08 -10.36 -1.97
N ASP A 618 -17.32 -9.30 -1.81
CA ASP A 618 -17.76 -7.89 -1.87
C ASP A 618 -17.85 -7.35 -3.32
N ARG A 619 -17.14 -7.97 -4.25
CA ARG A 619 -17.09 -7.59 -5.68
C ARG A 619 -16.89 -8.83 -6.59
N PRO A 620 -17.04 -8.70 -7.93
CA PRO A 620 -16.81 -9.79 -8.87
C PRO A 620 -15.46 -10.49 -8.69
N ALA A 621 -15.47 -11.82 -8.83
CA ALA A 621 -14.32 -12.67 -8.56
C ALA A 621 -13.09 -12.37 -9.45
N GLU A 622 -13.31 -11.84 -10.66
CA GLU A 622 -12.26 -11.38 -11.56
C GLU A 622 -11.57 -10.10 -11.10
N GLU A 623 -12.24 -9.22 -10.35
CA GLU A 623 -11.60 -8.06 -9.72
C GLU A 623 -10.73 -8.50 -8.55
N LEU A 624 -11.18 -9.49 -7.77
CA LEU A 624 -10.38 -10.10 -6.71
C LEU A 624 -9.14 -10.82 -7.28
N LEU A 625 -9.23 -11.45 -8.45
CA LEU A 625 -8.05 -11.97 -9.16
C LEU A 625 -7.07 -10.84 -9.51
N VAL A 626 -7.55 -9.74 -10.12
CA VAL A 626 -6.69 -8.64 -10.57
C VAL A 626 -6.04 -7.91 -9.40
N ASP A 627 -6.80 -7.63 -8.33
CA ASP A 627 -6.25 -7.10 -7.08
C ASP A 627 -5.16 -8.03 -6.52
N ARG A 628 -5.42 -9.34 -6.48
CA ARG A 628 -4.45 -10.33 -6.00
C ARG A 628 -3.21 -10.43 -6.88
N ALA A 629 -3.36 -10.30 -8.19
CA ALA A 629 -2.25 -10.28 -9.14
C ALA A 629 -1.38 -9.02 -8.97
N GLN A 630 -1.99 -7.87 -8.70
CA GLN A 630 -1.28 -6.63 -8.38
C GLN A 630 -0.46 -6.78 -7.08
N LEU A 631 -1.04 -7.39 -6.03
CA LEU A 631 -0.31 -7.72 -4.81
C LEU A 631 0.85 -8.71 -5.06
N LEU A 632 0.75 -9.60 -6.06
CA LEU A 632 1.86 -10.46 -6.48
C LEU A 632 2.84 -9.79 -7.47
N THR A 633 2.71 -8.48 -7.71
CA THR A 633 3.52 -7.68 -8.66
C THR A 633 3.45 -8.18 -10.11
N LEU A 634 2.36 -8.88 -10.46
CA LEU A 634 2.18 -9.50 -11.78
C LEU A 634 1.60 -8.49 -12.78
N SER A 635 2.14 -8.52 -13.99
CA SER A 635 1.52 -7.91 -15.16
C SER A 635 0.36 -8.76 -15.69
N ALA A 636 -0.53 -8.17 -16.50
CA ALA A 636 -1.64 -8.92 -17.10
C ALA A 636 -1.19 -10.18 -17.89
N PRO A 637 -0.09 -10.20 -18.66
CA PRO A 637 0.42 -11.42 -19.30
C PRO A 637 0.91 -12.49 -18.32
N GLU A 638 1.57 -12.10 -17.22
CA GLU A 638 2.05 -13.04 -16.20
C GLU A 638 0.89 -13.64 -15.40
N MET A 639 -0.10 -12.81 -15.02
CA MET A 639 -1.35 -13.28 -14.41
C MET A 639 -2.06 -14.28 -15.34
N THR A 640 -2.18 -13.95 -16.62
CA THR A 640 -2.85 -14.80 -17.62
C THR A 640 -2.18 -16.16 -17.74
N VAL A 641 -0.86 -16.20 -17.95
CA VAL A 641 -0.14 -17.47 -18.13
C VAL A 641 -0.17 -18.32 -16.86
N LEU A 642 -0.07 -17.70 -15.68
CA LEU A 642 -0.17 -18.40 -14.38
C LEU A 642 -1.55 -19.03 -14.18
N VAL A 643 -2.65 -18.32 -14.44
CA VAL A 643 -4.00 -18.92 -14.32
C VAL A 643 -4.13 -20.12 -15.26
N GLY A 644 -3.79 -19.97 -16.54
CA GLY A 644 -3.90 -21.07 -17.51
C GLY A 644 -3.06 -22.30 -17.14
N GLY A 645 -1.82 -22.09 -16.67
CA GLY A 645 -0.95 -23.17 -16.21
C GLY A 645 -1.45 -23.84 -14.92
N LEU A 646 -1.89 -23.06 -13.92
CA LEU A 646 -2.39 -23.62 -12.67
C LEU A 646 -3.68 -24.45 -12.85
N ARG A 647 -4.51 -24.12 -13.85
CA ARG A 647 -5.66 -24.95 -14.24
C ARG A 647 -5.24 -26.31 -14.80
N VAL A 648 -4.36 -26.36 -15.79
CA VAL A 648 -3.92 -27.65 -16.37
C VAL A 648 -3.07 -28.47 -15.39
N LEU A 649 -2.35 -27.82 -14.47
CA LEU A 649 -1.63 -28.48 -13.37
C LEU A 649 -2.55 -28.97 -12.25
N GLY A 650 -3.86 -28.68 -12.29
CA GLY A 650 -4.84 -29.15 -11.30
C GLY A 650 -4.70 -28.48 -9.92
N ALA A 651 -4.17 -27.27 -9.85
CA ALA A 651 -3.82 -26.60 -8.58
C ALA A 651 -5.01 -25.98 -7.82
N ASN A 652 -6.25 -26.27 -8.23
CA ASN A 652 -7.46 -25.75 -7.60
C ASN A 652 -7.59 -26.19 -6.12
N ALA A 653 -8.19 -25.33 -5.29
CA ALA A 653 -8.51 -25.63 -3.90
C ALA A 653 -9.98 -26.08 -3.75
N GLY A 654 -10.21 -27.02 -2.84
CA GLY A 654 -11.53 -27.60 -2.58
C GLY A 654 -11.70 -28.96 -3.26
N SER A 655 -12.86 -29.58 -3.05
CA SER A 655 -13.13 -30.96 -3.43
C SER A 655 -14.38 -31.10 -4.32
N GLY A 656 -14.54 -32.27 -4.94
CA GLY A 656 -15.66 -32.57 -5.83
C GLY A 656 -15.70 -31.61 -7.03
N PRO A 657 -16.88 -31.06 -7.41
CA PRO A 657 -17.01 -30.19 -8.58
C PRO A 657 -16.10 -28.96 -8.58
N LEU A 658 -15.74 -28.43 -7.40
CA LEU A 658 -14.89 -27.23 -7.29
C LEU A 658 -13.47 -27.49 -7.80
N ALA A 659 -12.93 -28.69 -7.57
CA ALA A 659 -11.61 -29.08 -8.04
C ALA A 659 -11.48 -29.05 -9.57
N HIS A 660 -12.61 -29.19 -10.29
CA HIS A 660 -12.64 -29.25 -11.76
C HIS A 660 -12.93 -27.91 -12.46
N LEU A 661 -13.24 -26.84 -11.71
CA LEU A 661 -13.55 -25.53 -12.30
C LEU A 661 -12.34 -24.99 -13.10
N GLY A 662 -12.56 -24.66 -14.37
CA GLY A 662 -11.52 -24.10 -15.23
C GLY A 662 -10.51 -25.12 -15.77
N VAL A 663 -10.60 -26.41 -15.39
CA VAL A 663 -9.64 -27.45 -15.79
C VAL A 663 -9.99 -27.95 -17.20
N PHE A 664 -9.77 -27.11 -18.21
CA PHE A 664 -10.11 -27.42 -19.61
C PHE A 664 -9.02 -28.26 -20.29
N THR A 665 -8.75 -29.45 -19.75
CA THR A 665 -7.83 -30.44 -20.33
C THR A 665 -8.23 -31.86 -19.92
N ASP A 666 -8.03 -32.81 -20.82
CA ASP A 666 -8.15 -34.25 -20.55
C ASP A 666 -6.87 -34.85 -19.91
N ARG A 667 -5.84 -34.03 -19.68
CA ARG A 667 -4.56 -34.44 -19.07
C ARG A 667 -4.16 -33.56 -17.86
N PRO A 668 -4.94 -33.50 -16.77
CA PRO A 668 -4.55 -32.77 -15.57
C PRO A 668 -3.19 -33.23 -15.03
N GLY A 669 -2.36 -32.26 -14.61
CA GLY A 669 -0.98 -32.48 -14.18
C GLY A 669 0.07 -32.34 -15.29
N VAL A 670 -0.33 -32.15 -16.55
CA VAL A 670 0.57 -31.92 -17.70
C VAL A 670 0.54 -30.44 -18.09
N LEU A 671 1.71 -29.81 -18.26
CA LEU A 671 1.78 -28.36 -18.51
C LEU A 671 1.60 -28.03 -20.00
N THR A 672 0.37 -27.76 -20.38
CA THR A 672 -0.05 -27.48 -21.77
C THR A 672 -0.84 -26.19 -21.87
N ASN A 673 -0.95 -25.63 -23.07
CA ASN A 673 -1.83 -24.48 -23.33
C ASN A 673 -3.31 -24.87 -23.52
N ASP A 674 -3.69 -26.11 -23.16
CA ASP A 674 -5.03 -26.67 -23.39
C ASP A 674 -6.15 -25.79 -22.80
N TYR A 675 -5.89 -25.10 -21.67
CA TYR A 675 -6.83 -24.13 -21.08
C TYR A 675 -7.27 -23.05 -22.07
N PHE A 676 -6.32 -22.39 -22.75
CA PHE A 676 -6.64 -21.32 -23.70
C PHE A 676 -7.29 -21.84 -24.98
N VAL A 677 -6.77 -22.97 -25.49
CA VAL A 677 -7.32 -23.64 -26.68
C VAL A 677 -8.79 -24.01 -26.47
N ASN A 678 -9.13 -24.62 -25.32
CA ASN A 678 -10.48 -25.04 -25.01
C ASN A 678 -11.41 -23.91 -24.54
N LEU A 679 -10.88 -22.84 -23.95
CA LEU A 679 -11.65 -21.64 -23.59
C LEU A 679 -12.15 -20.91 -24.85
N LEU A 680 -11.30 -20.82 -25.88
CA LEU A 680 -11.57 -20.10 -27.13
C LEU A 680 -12.18 -21.00 -28.24
N ASP A 681 -12.37 -22.29 -27.97
CA ASP A 681 -13.04 -23.24 -28.87
C ASP A 681 -14.49 -22.81 -29.13
N MET A 682 -14.75 -22.28 -30.33
CA MET A 682 -16.11 -21.88 -30.76
C MET A 682 -17.09 -23.07 -30.88
N GLY A 683 -16.63 -24.31 -30.78
CA GLY A 683 -17.47 -25.48 -30.56
C GLY A 683 -18.14 -25.53 -29.18
N VAL A 684 -17.68 -24.71 -28.23
CA VAL A 684 -18.25 -24.58 -26.88
C VAL A 684 -19.22 -23.39 -26.78
N ASP A 685 -20.35 -23.61 -26.11
CA ASP A 685 -21.34 -22.61 -25.73
C ASP A 685 -21.34 -22.43 -24.20
N TRP A 686 -20.89 -21.27 -23.74
CA TRP A 686 -20.82 -20.94 -22.33
C TRP A 686 -22.15 -20.39 -21.82
N ARG A 687 -22.68 -20.98 -20.75
CA ARG A 687 -23.92 -20.55 -20.09
C ARG A 687 -23.71 -20.49 -18.58
N LYS A 688 -24.47 -19.65 -17.88
CA LYS A 688 -24.60 -19.76 -16.42
C LYS A 688 -25.09 -21.17 -16.05
N SER A 689 -24.55 -21.76 -15.00
CA SER A 689 -25.04 -23.05 -14.50
C SER A 689 -26.41 -22.87 -13.83
N PRO A 690 -27.38 -23.78 -14.05
CA PRO A 690 -28.66 -23.74 -13.35
C PRO A 690 -28.54 -24.08 -11.85
N VAL A 691 -27.35 -24.47 -11.37
CA VAL A 691 -27.10 -24.82 -9.96
C VAL A 691 -26.57 -23.62 -9.15
N CYS A 692 -25.86 -22.68 -9.79
CA CYS A 692 -25.24 -21.53 -9.12
C CYS A 692 -24.90 -20.42 -10.13
N ASP A 693 -25.38 -19.19 -9.88
CA ASP A 693 -25.14 -18.01 -10.74
C ASP A 693 -23.67 -17.57 -10.83
N HIS A 694 -22.80 -18.05 -9.93
CA HIS A 694 -21.36 -17.78 -9.93
C HIS A 694 -20.55 -18.77 -10.79
N PHE A 695 -21.17 -19.87 -11.22
CA PHE A 695 -20.54 -20.91 -12.05
C PHE A 695 -21.18 -20.99 -13.43
N PHE A 696 -20.42 -21.56 -14.36
CA PHE A 696 -20.74 -21.64 -15.78
C PHE A 696 -20.49 -23.04 -16.32
N GLU A 697 -21.26 -23.41 -17.33
CA GLU A 697 -21.14 -24.66 -18.07
C GLU A 697 -20.75 -24.34 -19.50
N GLY A 698 -19.63 -24.92 -19.95
CA GLY A 698 -19.24 -24.95 -21.35
C GLY A 698 -19.86 -26.19 -21.99
N ARG A 699 -20.84 -26.01 -22.87
CA ARG A 699 -21.58 -27.10 -23.53
C ARG A 699 -21.15 -27.26 -24.98
N ASP A 700 -20.98 -28.48 -25.45
CA ASP A 700 -20.74 -28.73 -26.88
C ASP A 700 -21.95 -28.25 -27.72
N ARG A 701 -21.71 -27.41 -28.73
CA ARG A 701 -22.77 -26.77 -29.53
C ARG A 701 -23.61 -27.74 -30.36
N LYS A 702 -23.12 -28.94 -30.65
CA LYS A 702 -23.81 -29.92 -31.50
C LYS A 702 -24.70 -30.86 -30.70
N THR A 703 -24.27 -31.24 -29.50
CA THR A 703 -24.89 -32.25 -28.65
C THR A 703 -25.60 -31.66 -27.42
N GLY A 704 -25.23 -30.44 -27.01
CA GLY A 704 -25.70 -29.79 -25.79
C GLY A 704 -25.11 -30.38 -24.50
N ALA A 705 -24.23 -31.39 -24.59
CA ALA A 705 -23.59 -32.03 -23.44
C ALA A 705 -22.63 -31.05 -22.73
N VAL A 706 -22.57 -31.11 -21.39
CA VAL A 706 -21.58 -30.34 -20.62
C VAL A 706 -20.20 -30.93 -20.89
N LYS A 707 -19.30 -30.12 -21.45
CA LYS A 707 -17.88 -30.44 -21.69
C LYS A 707 -17.02 -29.93 -20.53
N TRP A 708 -17.30 -28.71 -20.05
CA TRP A 708 -16.50 -28.03 -19.03
C TRP A 708 -17.35 -27.32 -17.97
N THR A 709 -16.80 -27.10 -16.78
CA THR A 709 -17.34 -26.19 -15.75
C THR A 709 -16.32 -25.09 -15.42
N ALA A 710 -16.81 -23.89 -15.09
CA ALA A 710 -15.96 -22.70 -14.97
C ALA A 710 -16.49 -21.71 -13.92
N SER A 711 -15.61 -20.89 -13.36
CA SER A 711 -15.94 -19.68 -12.60
C SER A 711 -15.83 -18.43 -13.47
N ARG A 712 -16.17 -17.25 -12.93
CA ARG A 712 -15.90 -15.96 -13.60
C ARG A 712 -14.40 -15.74 -13.85
N VAL A 713 -13.54 -16.20 -12.93
CA VAL A 713 -12.08 -16.10 -13.06
C VAL A 713 -11.58 -16.86 -14.29
N ASP A 714 -12.24 -17.95 -14.67
CA ASP A 714 -11.87 -18.72 -15.85
C ASP A 714 -12.36 -18.07 -17.15
N LEU A 715 -13.57 -17.51 -17.14
CA LEU A 715 -14.20 -16.95 -18.36
C LEU A 715 -13.81 -15.51 -18.65
N VAL A 716 -13.25 -14.76 -17.68
CA VAL A 716 -12.83 -13.37 -17.92
C VAL A 716 -11.76 -13.28 -19.01
N PHE A 717 -10.89 -14.28 -19.14
CA PHE A 717 -9.88 -14.41 -20.19
C PHE A 717 -10.47 -14.67 -21.59
N GLY A 718 -11.73 -15.09 -21.70
CA GLY A 718 -12.46 -15.20 -22.96
C GLY A 718 -13.32 -13.96 -23.30
N SER A 719 -13.50 -13.06 -22.33
CA SER A 719 -14.51 -11.99 -22.32
C SER A 719 -13.91 -10.57 -22.33
N ASN A 720 -13.02 -10.25 -21.40
CA ASN A 720 -12.35 -8.94 -21.36
C ASN A 720 -11.44 -8.80 -22.58
N SER A 721 -11.59 -7.73 -23.37
CA SER A 721 -10.89 -7.57 -24.66
C SER A 721 -9.37 -7.60 -24.57
N ARG A 722 -8.77 -7.06 -23.49
CA ARG A 722 -7.32 -7.11 -23.26
C ARG A 722 -6.85 -8.50 -22.84
N LEU A 723 -7.53 -9.12 -21.88
CA LEU A 723 -7.17 -10.48 -21.45
C LEU A 723 -7.37 -11.52 -22.56
N ARG A 724 -8.42 -11.34 -23.39
CA ARG A 724 -8.68 -12.17 -24.56
C ARG A 724 -7.57 -12.09 -25.59
N ALA A 725 -7.08 -10.89 -25.91
CA ALA A 725 -5.95 -10.73 -26.83
C ALA A 725 -4.68 -11.44 -26.31
N ILE A 726 -4.46 -11.51 -24.99
CA ILE A 726 -3.37 -12.29 -24.39
C ILE A 726 -3.66 -13.80 -24.47
N ALA A 727 -4.90 -14.22 -24.18
CA ALA A 727 -5.32 -15.62 -24.29
C ALA A 727 -5.18 -16.16 -25.72
N GLU A 728 -5.47 -15.34 -26.75
CA GLU A 728 -5.31 -15.69 -28.16
C GLU A 728 -3.84 -15.97 -28.51
N VAL A 729 -2.87 -15.24 -27.92
CA VAL A 729 -1.43 -15.55 -28.08
C VAL A 729 -1.08 -16.94 -27.52
N TYR A 730 -1.63 -17.33 -26.37
CA TYR A 730 -1.37 -18.64 -25.78
C TYR A 730 -2.27 -19.76 -26.32
N ALA A 731 -3.32 -19.45 -27.09
CA ALA A 731 -4.14 -20.44 -27.78
C ALA A 731 -3.57 -20.85 -29.16
N SER A 732 -2.70 -20.04 -29.76
CA SER A 732 -2.11 -20.29 -31.08
C SER A 732 -1.29 -21.59 -31.13
N ASP A 733 -1.32 -22.30 -32.26
CA ASP A 733 -0.69 -23.62 -32.42
C ASP A 733 0.84 -23.64 -32.17
N ASP A 734 1.52 -22.54 -32.51
CA ASP A 734 2.96 -22.32 -32.34
C ASP A 734 3.36 -21.92 -30.91
N SER A 735 2.39 -21.53 -30.07
CA SER A 735 2.63 -20.93 -28.76
C SER A 735 3.06 -21.91 -27.67
N ARG A 736 2.97 -23.24 -27.89
CA ARG A 736 3.18 -24.27 -26.84
C ARG A 736 4.49 -24.09 -26.05
N ARG A 737 5.60 -23.83 -26.74
CA ARG A 737 6.91 -23.58 -26.11
C ARG A 737 6.96 -22.23 -25.41
N LYS A 738 6.33 -21.19 -25.97
CA LYS A 738 6.22 -19.86 -25.38
C LYS A 738 5.40 -19.89 -24.08
N PHE A 739 4.25 -20.57 -24.09
CA PHE A 739 3.40 -20.77 -22.92
C PHE A 739 4.18 -21.39 -21.75
N ILE A 740 4.91 -22.50 -21.98
CA ILE A 740 5.73 -23.13 -20.94
C ILE A 740 6.84 -22.18 -20.46
N ALA A 741 7.53 -21.49 -21.38
CA ALA A 741 8.61 -20.57 -21.02
C ALA A 741 8.13 -19.40 -20.16
N ASP A 742 7.02 -18.77 -20.54
CA ASP A 742 6.44 -17.65 -19.81
C ASP A 742 5.78 -18.10 -18.49
N PHE A 743 5.19 -19.31 -18.44
CA PHE A 743 4.73 -19.91 -17.19
C PHE A 743 5.88 -20.15 -16.20
N VAL A 744 6.99 -20.74 -16.66
CA VAL A 744 8.17 -20.98 -15.82
C VAL A 744 8.79 -19.67 -15.33
N ALA A 745 8.84 -18.63 -16.17
CA ALA A 745 9.31 -17.30 -15.78
C ALA A 745 8.42 -16.65 -14.70
N ALA A 746 7.09 -16.67 -14.91
CA ALA A 746 6.13 -16.12 -13.95
C ALA A 746 6.08 -16.92 -12.63
N TRP A 747 6.21 -18.25 -12.70
CA TRP A 747 6.35 -19.13 -11.54
C TRP A 747 7.61 -18.78 -10.73
N ASN A 748 8.77 -18.70 -11.40
CA ASN A 748 10.04 -18.34 -10.76
C ASN A 748 9.97 -16.96 -10.08
N LYS A 749 9.33 -15.97 -10.72
CA LYS A 749 9.06 -14.66 -10.11
C LYS A 749 8.26 -14.79 -8.82
N VAL A 750 7.08 -15.44 -8.84
CA VAL A 750 6.23 -15.60 -7.65
C VAL A 750 6.96 -16.32 -6.51
N MET A 751 7.72 -17.39 -6.82
CA MET A 751 8.48 -18.14 -5.82
C MET A 751 9.61 -17.31 -5.14
N ASN A 752 10.06 -16.21 -5.74
CA ASN A 752 11.17 -15.40 -5.27
C ASN A 752 10.80 -13.97 -4.82
N LEU A 753 9.51 -13.61 -4.76
CA LEU A 753 9.07 -12.24 -4.40
C LEU A 753 9.59 -11.77 -3.03
N ASP A 754 9.73 -12.68 -2.07
CA ASP A 754 10.19 -12.44 -0.70
C ASP A 754 11.70 -12.64 -0.48
N ARG A 755 12.45 -13.01 -1.53
CA ARG A 755 13.89 -13.30 -1.47
C ARG A 755 14.73 -12.02 -1.50
N PHE A 756 14.48 -11.14 -0.53
CA PHE A 756 15.17 -9.85 -0.41
C PHE A 756 16.68 -9.95 -0.15
N ASP A 757 17.16 -11.15 0.18
CA ASP A 757 18.58 -11.53 0.19
C ASP A 757 19.19 -11.62 -1.22
N LEU A 758 18.37 -11.76 -2.27
CA LEU A 758 18.79 -11.86 -3.67
C LEU A 758 18.67 -10.52 -4.43
N PRO A 759 19.52 -10.31 -5.46
CA PRO A 759 19.43 -9.15 -6.35
C PRO A 759 18.04 -9.00 -6.98
N PRO A 760 17.55 -7.76 -7.23
CA PRO A 760 16.23 -7.53 -7.83
C PRO A 760 16.02 -8.29 -9.15
N ALA A 761 17.03 -8.34 -10.02
CA ALA A 761 16.96 -8.99 -11.33
C ALA A 761 16.70 -10.51 -11.24
N VAL A 762 17.19 -11.18 -10.18
CA VAL A 762 16.90 -12.60 -9.90
C VAL A 762 15.45 -12.75 -9.43
N ARG A 763 15.00 -11.89 -8.49
CA ARG A 763 13.61 -11.89 -7.99
C ARG A 763 12.57 -11.63 -9.08
N HIS A 764 12.87 -10.73 -10.01
CA HIS A 764 11.96 -10.37 -11.10
C HIS A 764 12.11 -11.27 -12.35
N GLY A 765 13.02 -12.25 -12.33
CA GLY A 765 13.21 -13.23 -13.41
C GLY A 765 13.81 -12.64 -14.70
N THR A 766 14.50 -11.50 -14.62
CA THR A 766 15.01 -10.78 -15.80
C THR A 766 16.35 -11.29 -16.31
N ASP A 767 17.21 -11.84 -15.44
CA ASP A 767 18.55 -12.31 -15.81
C ASP A 767 18.57 -13.77 -16.30
N ASP A 768 17.75 -14.66 -15.72
CA ASP A 768 17.87 -16.12 -15.92
C ASP A 768 17.27 -16.67 -17.23
N MET A 769 16.46 -15.90 -17.97
CA MET A 769 15.79 -16.41 -19.18
C MET A 769 16.76 -16.77 -20.32
N ALA A 770 17.97 -16.18 -20.33
CA ALA A 770 19.03 -16.57 -21.26
C ALA A 770 19.73 -17.87 -20.82
N ALA A 771 19.90 -18.08 -19.52
CA ALA A 771 20.52 -19.28 -18.96
C ALA A 771 19.62 -20.52 -19.09
N ALA A 772 18.29 -20.36 -18.96
CA ALA A 772 17.31 -21.44 -19.10
C ALA A 772 17.15 -21.99 -20.54
N GLY A 773 17.84 -21.43 -21.55
CA GLY A 773 17.76 -21.90 -22.95
C GLY A 773 16.42 -21.63 -23.64
N LEU A 774 15.54 -20.83 -23.02
CA LEU A 774 14.17 -20.57 -23.47
C LEU A 774 14.01 -19.26 -24.24
N ARG A 775 14.96 -18.32 -24.12
CA ARG A 775 15.14 -17.20 -25.07
C ARG A 775 16.51 -17.30 -25.74
N LYS A 776 16.52 -17.71 -27.01
CA LYS A 776 17.52 -17.25 -27.98
C LYS A 776 16.93 -16.06 -28.75
N PRO A 777 17.76 -15.12 -29.22
CA PRO A 777 17.31 -14.04 -30.12
C PRO A 777 16.77 -14.60 -31.45
#